data_AF-A0A8H5K7R2-F1
#
_entry.id   AF-A0A8H5K7R2-F1
#
_cell.length_a   1.000
_cell.length_b   1.000
_cell.length_c   1.000
_cell.angle_alpha   90.00
_cell.angle_beta   90.00
_cell.angle_gamma   90.00
#
_symmetry.space_group_name_H-M   'P 1'
#
loop_
_entity.id
_entity.type
_entity.pdbx_description
1 polymer ?
#
loop_
_entity_poly.entity_id
_entity_poly.type
_entity_poly.pdbx_seq_one_letter_code
_entity_poly.pdbx_strand_id
1 'polypeptide(L)'
;MADSNSSAAPQTPEYYVGTFPAPGLRQIVRHITGHREDGKAHFLVSDHGEHYRFMGENKAVANIIYSTQETPVNLNEDVDVVKSNQEEPPFHYRNGSIVRMIDFGPGVESPFHRSLTIDYGIVIEGVFELTLDSGEMRIMRQGDVCVQRATAHKWKNITGNETMPGRMMWILLDAKELNCDGTKPSCRSCTRLKVECVYRMPTDEIRTELEGTRERESTYAELFELLKVMSDEDAAETLRRLRSGMDAASILSHVKNGQLLIQLSLSADTTRRYEFPYISVIPSHLVIPGNMYLDSLLSHATLPASALHAIRETGNPSATAGQIAQGETVDRNPDTSDNHITYLVPYHAARMQSALDVPDRSKMWLFESLSYRFMAEARRLWDIESCKESSIPTIQAAMIISYTTTNNGMDQVGALYLTRALEMSKSLDLFGSTTHPGDPELDKARVFTAWVLYSWQALFNFSFFRAPPITKPPVLLRPDANLSPEWYGEVWMQYPHTPTRNRLHVGHKLQAEVQLRHIMNELGIMMFGDSPQPLTIDQIVGIKKKLDIWKDRLPECLRPKNLVFPLHLSLHVQYQQLVMGFMQIVLKSEHKDSPQIREACSGKTPGTVLNEAKIMLETIMRLYYTRHNFEFYDPWIAFALTAIGNAVIADLAEGSDGDLQIKAGHRSTLILAAQGLSKQAQNYHVSRLLAIQLQKAMKPEDLQLVQTHTVASHVEDDEQALIAEHSDSLWPIPGLAAMNEDPERTRLKNLIAGVQDLDLQSA
;
A
#
# COMPACT_ATOMS: atom_id res chain seq x y z
N MET A 1 75.16 -44.08 1.95
CA MET A 1 75.77 -43.37 3.10
C MET A 1 75.74 -41.90 2.76
N ALA A 2 75.10 -41.00 3.48
CA ALA A 2 74.40 -41.09 4.75
C ALA A 2 73.22 -40.10 4.71
N ASP A 3 72.10 -40.50 5.31
CA ASP A 3 70.91 -39.70 5.49
C ASP A 3 71.17 -38.53 6.45
N SER A 4 70.68 -37.35 6.07
CA SER A 4 70.66 -36.15 6.89
C SER A 4 69.46 -36.16 7.83
N ASN A 5 69.74 -36.19 9.13
CA ASN A 5 68.79 -36.00 10.23
C ASN A 5 67.98 -34.70 10.05
N SER A 6 66.66 -34.82 9.89
CA SER A 6 65.71 -33.73 10.12
C SER A 6 65.43 -33.60 11.62
N SER A 7 65.72 -32.45 12.20
CA SER A 7 65.24 -32.07 13.52
C SER A 7 63.71 -31.88 13.46
N ALA A 8 62.96 -32.80 14.07
CA ALA A 8 61.52 -32.68 14.23
C ALA A 8 61.18 -31.47 15.12
N ALA A 9 60.35 -30.56 14.61
CA ALA A 9 59.65 -29.59 15.44
C ALA A 9 58.76 -30.34 16.44
N PRO A 10 58.64 -29.90 17.70
CA PRO A 10 57.77 -30.55 18.67
C PRO A 10 56.32 -30.46 18.18
N GLN A 11 55.69 -31.61 17.93
CA GLN A 11 54.27 -31.71 17.64
C GLN A 11 53.50 -31.28 18.88
N THR A 12 52.79 -30.15 18.81
CA THR A 12 51.82 -29.75 19.82
C THR A 12 50.74 -30.84 19.89
N PRO A 13 50.43 -31.40 21.07
CA PRO A 13 49.38 -32.41 21.19
C PRO A 13 48.05 -31.85 20.67
N GLU A 14 47.36 -32.61 19.82
CA GLU A 14 46.06 -32.20 19.28
C GLU A 14 45.05 -32.03 20.43
N TYR A 15 44.68 -30.78 20.70
CA TYR A 15 43.68 -30.45 21.70
C TYR A 15 42.28 -30.56 21.08
N TYR A 16 41.51 -31.55 21.55
CA TYR A 16 40.13 -31.75 21.15
C TYR A 16 39.17 -31.36 22.27
N VAL A 17 38.24 -30.48 21.94
CA VAL A 17 37.08 -30.11 22.73
C VAL A 17 36.00 -31.17 22.51
N GLY A 18 35.99 -32.19 23.35
CA GLY A 18 34.96 -33.24 23.36
C GLY A 18 33.80 -32.98 24.34
N THR A 19 33.88 -31.91 25.11
CA THR A 19 32.92 -31.54 26.16
C THR A 19 32.67 -30.03 26.15
N PHE A 20 31.55 -29.60 26.73
CA PHE A 20 31.37 -28.22 27.16
C PHE A 20 31.34 -28.17 28.69
N PRO A 21 32.11 -27.27 29.33
CA PRO A 21 33.10 -26.35 28.76
C PRO A 21 34.31 -27.08 28.18
N ALA A 22 35.14 -26.36 27.42
CA ALA A 22 36.40 -26.93 26.96
C ALA A 22 37.33 -27.26 28.16
N PRO A 23 38.12 -28.35 28.10
CA PRO A 23 38.99 -28.75 29.21
C PRO A 23 39.92 -27.62 29.68
N GLY A 24 39.79 -27.22 30.95
CA GLY A 24 40.57 -26.14 31.55
C GLY A 24 39.81 -24.81 31.71
N LEU A 25 38.58 -24.71 31.18
CA LEU A 25 37.69 -23.56 31.40
C LEU A 25 36.59 -23.90 32.42
N ARG A 26 36.11 -22.87 33.13
CA ARG A 26 35.06 -23.01 34.15
C ARG A 26 33.69 -23.31 33.49
N GLN A 27 32.84 -24.09 34.16
CA GLN A 27 31.42 -24.24 33.81
C GLN A 27 30.67 -22.91 33.97
N ILE A 28 30.02 -22.44 32.91
CA ILE A 28 29.16 -21.25 32.97
C ILE A 28 27.80 -21.58 33.58
N VAL A 29 27.18 -20.61 34.25
CA VAL A 29 25.80 -20.72 34.74
C VAL A 29 25.02 -19.49 34.28
N ARG A 30 23.89 -19.72 33.61
CA ARG A 30 22.93 -18.71 33.18
C ARG A 30 21.78 -18.68 34.17
N HIS A 31 21.40 -17.49 34.62
CA HIS A 31 20.22 -17.27 35.47
C HIS A 31 19.22 -16.40 34.72
N ILE A 32 18.04 -16.93 34.40
CA ILE A 32 16.94 -16.20 33.77
C ILE A 32 15.98 -15.76 34.86
N THR A 33 15.53 -14.49 34.81
CA THR A 33 14.63 -13.90 35.82
C THR A 33 13.29 -13.50 35.21
N GLY A 34 12.22 -13.60 35.99
CA GLY A 34 10.87 -13.19 35.63
C GLY A 34 10.06 -12.78 36.87
N HIS A 35 8.75 -12.65 36.72
CA HIS A 35 7.85 -12.23 37.81
C HIS A 35 6.94 -13.38 38.24
N ARG A 36 6.70 -13.51 39.56
CA ARG A 36 5.66 -14.41 40.09
C ARG A 36 4.28 -13.76 39.97
N GLU A 37 3.23 -14.52 40.25
CA GLU A 37 1.84 -14.02 40.31
C GLU A 37 1.65 -12.84 41.28
N ASP A 38 2.48 -12.72 42.31
CA ASP A 38 2.46 -11.59 43.25
C ASP A 38 3.22 -10.34 42.77
N GLY A 39 3.70 -10.35 41.51
CA GLY A 39 4.44 -9.27 40.88
C GLY A 39 5.89 -9.13 41.34
N LYS A 40 6.42 -10.05 42.16
CA LYS A 40 7.82 -9.99 42.61
C LYS A 40 8.76 -10.74 41.67
N ALA A 41 9.96 -10.18 41.50
CA ALA A 41 11.03 -10.80 40.72
C ALA A 41 11.50 -12.12 41.35
N HIS A 42 11.78 -13.12 40.51
CA HIS A 42 12.38 -14.41 40.89
C HIS A 42 13.18 -15.01 39.73
N PHE A 43 13.95 -16.07 40.00
CA PHE A 43 14.64 -16.84 38.97
C PHE A 43 13.68 -17.86 38.33
N LEU A 44 13.51 -17.78 37.01
CA LEU A 44 12.75 -18.73 36.20
C LEU A 44 13.56 -20.00 35.93
N VAL A 45 14.81 -19.82 35.49
CA VAL A 45 15.70 -20.91 35.10
C VAL A 45 17.12 -20.63 35.59
N SER A 46 17.83 -21.67 36.00
CA SER A 46 19.26 -21.62 36.31
C SER A 46 19.94 -22.86 35.71
N ASP A 47 20.65 -22.66 34.60
CA ASP A 47 21.20 -23.73 33.76
C ASP A 47 22.57 -23.34 33.16
N HIS A 48 23.02 -24.02 32.12
CA HIS A 48 24.31 -23.79 31.47
C HIS A 48 24.18 -23.18 30.05
N GLY A 49 23.01 -22.64 29.71
CA GLY A 49 22.66 -22.30 28.34
C GLY A 49 22.25 -23.53 27.52
N GLU A 50 21.73 -23.28 26.33
CA GLU A 50 21.17 -24.30 25.44
C GLU A 50 21.90 -24.29 24.10
N HIS A 51 21.76 -25.37 23.32
CA HIS A 51 22.35 -25.56 21.99
C HIS A 51 23.89 -25.48 21.94
N TYR A 52 24.53 -26.64 21.88
CA TYR A 52 25.98 -26.78 21.81
C TYR A 52 26.41 -27.21 20.41
N ARG A 53 27.45 -26.56 19.86
CA ARG A 53 28.00 -26.92 18.55
C ARG A 53 29.51 -27.01 18.61
N PHE A 54 30.06 -28.21 18.36
CA PHE A 54 31.49 -28.39 18.19
C PHE A 54 31.93 -27.91 16.80
N MET A 55 33.03 -27.16 16.75
CA MET A 55 33.47 -26.39 15.59
C MET A 55 34.94 -26.67 15.27
N GLY A 56 35.33 -26.52 14.00
CA GLY A 56 36.71 -26.62 13.56
C GLY A 56 37.36 -27.96 13.91
N GLU A 57 36.74 -29.07 13.51
CA GLU A 57 37.22 -30.43 13.83
C GLU A 57 37.32 -30.69 15.35
N ASN A 58 36.30 -30.24 16.10
CA ASN A 58 36.26 -30.31 17.57
C ASN A 58 37.40 -29.54 18.25
N LYS A 59 37.88 -28.44 17.67
CA LYS A 59 38.90 -27.57 18.30
C LYS A 59 38.26 -26.37 19.02
N ALA A 60 36.97 -26.13 18.82
CA ALA A 60 36.20 -25.13 19.56
C ALA A 60 34.77 -25.65 19.85
N VAL A 61 34.08 -25.05 20.82
CA VAL A 61 32.67 -25.33 21.11
C VAL A 61 31.90 -24.04 21.35
N ALA A 62 30.79 -23.85 20.62
CA ALA A 62 29.86 -22.76 20.82
C ALA A 62 28.66 -23.19 21.68
N ASN A 63 28.16 -22.27 22.49
CA ASN A 63 26.96 -22.39 23.32
C ASN A 63 26.11 -21.12 23.16
N ILE A 64 24.78 -21.28 23.08
CA ILE A 64 23.85 -20.15 23.04
C ILE A 64 23.38 -19.84 24.47
N ILE A 65 23.71 -18.62 24.92
CA ILE A 65 23.31 -18.14 26.24
C ILE A 65 21.88 -17.63 26.22
N TYR A 66 21.46 -16.87 25.21
CA TYR A 66 20.07 -16.43 25.08
C TYR A 66 19.83 -15.90 23.68
N SER A 67 18.57 -15.92 23.21
CA SER A 67 18.22 -15.29 21.94
C SER A 67 16.82 -14.68 21.97
N THR A 68 16.65 -13.59 21.24
CA THR A 68 15.36 -12.92 21.02
C THR A 68 15.10 -12.83 19.52
N GLN A 69 13.84 -12.97 19.12
CA GLN A 69 13.42 -12.99 17.72
C GLN A 69 12.88 -11.64 17.23
N GLU A 70 12.76 -10.66 18.12
CA GLU A 70 12.17 -9.35 17.84
C GLU A 70 12.69 -8.28 18.82
N THR A 71 12.49 -7.01 18.46
CA THR A 71 12.82 -5.81 19.26
C THR A 71 11.76 -4.74 18.96
N PRO A 72 11.01 -4.24 19.97
CA PRO A 72 11.05 -4.62 21.39
C PRO A 72 10.66 -6.08 21.65
N VAL A 73 11.27 -6.72 22.64
CA VAL A 73 11.05 -8.14 22.99
C VAL A 73 9.73 -8.30 23.75
N ASN A 74 8.87 -9.24 23.34
CA ASN A 74 7.73 -9.65 24.15
C ASN A 74 8.15 -10.61 25.29
N LEU A 75 8.10 -10.12 26.53
CA LEU A 75 8.38 -10.90 27.75
C LEU A 75 7.11 -11.41 28.43
N ASN A 76 5.92 -11.16 27.86
CA ASN A 76 4.67 -11.60 28.47
C ASN A 76 4.60 -13.13 28.44
N GLU A 77 4.15 -13.71 29.56
CA GLU A 77 3.98 -15.15 29.71
C GLU A 77 5.28 -15.94 29.46
N ASP A 78 6.44 -15.30 29.66
CA ASP A 78 7.78 -15.85 29.45
C ASP A 78 7.96 -16.49 28.05
N VAL A 79 7.25 -15.96 27.04
CA VAL A 79 7.24 -16.50 25.67
C VAL A 79 8.63 -16.52 25.02
N ASP A 80 9.48 -15.56 25.37
CA ASP A 80 10.86 -15.47 24.90
C ASP A 80 11.74 -16.59 25.48
N VAL A 81 11.52 -16.98 26.74
CA VAL A 81 12.23 -18.09 27.40
C VAL A 81 11.90 -19.41 26.72
N VAL A 82 10.62 -19.66 26.43
CA VAL A 82 10.16 -20.88 25.75
C VAL A 82 10.76 -20.98 24.36
N LYS A 83 10.70 -19.90 23.58
CA LYS A 83 11.25 -19.84 22.22
C LYS A 83 12.76 -20.03 22.20
N SER A 84 13.49 -19.35 23.08
CA SER A 84 14.96 -19.46 23.14
C SER A 84 15.45 -20.84 23.59
N ASN A 85 14.59 -21.68 24.17
CA ASN A 85 14.92 -23.03 24.60
C ASN A 85 14.58 -24.10 23.54
N GLN A 86 13.48 -23.92 22.81
CA GLN A 86 12.99 -24.92 21.85
C GLN A 86 13.69 -24.82 20.49
N GLU A 87 14.13 -23.64 20.09
CA GLU A 87 14.63 -23.36 18.75
C GLU A 87 16.11 -22.95 18.79
N GLU A 88 16.98 -23.77 18.18
CA GLU A 88 18.38 -23.36 17.96
C GLU A 88 18.39 -22.14 17.04
N PRO A 89 18.96 -21.00 17.47
CA PRO A 89 18.88 -19.80 16.67
C PRO A 89 19.73 -19.92 15.40
N PRO A 90 19.32 -19.26 14.30
CA PRO A 90 20.15 -19.12 13.11
C PRO A 90 21.39 -18.27 13.42
N PHE A 91 22.18 -17.94 12.39
CA PHE A 91 23.37 -17.12 12.60
C PHE A 91 23.07 -15.78 13.31
N HIS A 92 21.97 -15.11 12.92
CA HIS A 92 21.36 -13.93 13.57
C HIS A 92 19.85 -13.93 13.30
N TYR A 93 19.06 -13.34 14.19
CA TYR A 93 17.63 -13.07 13.96
C TYR A 93 17.43 -11.66 13.39
N ARG A 94 16.53 -11.50 12.41
CA ARG A 94 16.10 -10.17 11.98
C ARG A 94 15.34 -9.48 13.11
N ASN A 95 15.65 -8.22 13.38
CA ASN A 95 15.16 -7.44 14.52
C ASN A 95 15.36 -8.11 15.89
N GLY A 96 16.24 -9.11 16.02
CA GLY A 96 16.45 -9.86 17.26
C GLY A 96 17.86 -9.70 17.82
N SER A 97 18.15 -10.50 18.84
CA SER A 97 19.48 -10.56 19.46
C SER A 97 19.92 -11.99 19.74
N ILE A 98 21.23 -12.25 19.73
CA ILE A 98 21.80 -13.54 20.15
C ILE A 98 22.99 -13.28 21.05
N VAL A 99 23.00 -13.92 22.21
CA VAL A 99 24.17 -14.01 23.09
C VAL A 99 24.79 -15.39 22.93
N ARG A 100 26.02 -15.44 22.43
CA ARG A 100 26.77 -16.68 22.17
C ARG A 100 28.07 -16.69 22.96
N MET A 101 28.40 -17.83 23.56
CA MET A 101 29.70 -18.09 24.17
C MET A 101 30.46 -19.10 23.31
N ILE A 102 31.76 -18.90 23.09
CA ILE A 102 32.62 -19.88 22.41
C ILE A 102 33.90 -20.10 23.20
N ASP A 103 34.20 -21.38 23.42
CA ASP A 103 35.46 -21.84 23.97
C ASP A 103 36.37 -22.29 22.84
N PHE A 104 37.57 -21.71 22.77
CA PHE A 104 38.61 -22.03 21.81
C PHE A 104 39.65 -22.91 22.47
N GLY A 105 40.04 -23.99 21.79
CA GLY A 105 41.23 -24.73 22.15
C GLY A 105 42.51 -23.89 21.98
N PRO A 106 43.65 -24.36 22.53
CA PRO A 106 44.94 -23.73 22.35
C PRO A 106 45.31 -23.52 20.88
N GLY A 107 45.71 -22.29 20.52
CA GLY A 107 46.20 -21.96 19.16
C GLY A 107 45.12 -21.89 18.07
N VAL A 108 43.85 -22.14 18.42
CA VAL A 108 42.76 -22.25 17.44
C VAL A 108 42.46 -20.90 16.80
N GLU A 109 42.35 -20.91 15.48
CA GLU A 109 41.94 -19.75 14.69
C GLU A 109 40.60 -19.97 13.99
N SER A 110 39.82 -18.90 13.86
CA SER A 110 38.60 -18.89 13.03
C SER A 110 38.96 -18.66 11.56
N PRO A 111 38.10 -19.04 10.60
CA PRO A 111 38.22 -18.50 9.24
C PRO A 111 37.91 -16.99 9.23
N PHE A 112 38.35 -16.31 8.17
CA PHE A 112 37.85 -14.97 7.87
C PHE A 112 36.36 -15.04 7.56
N HIS A 113 35.57 -14.22 8.26
CA HIS A 113 34.12 -14.17 8.06
C HIS A 113 33.58 -12.76 8.29
N ARG A 114 32.38 -12.52 7.78
CA ARG A 114 31.64 -11.26 7.88
C ARG A 114 30.17 -11.55 8.09
N SER A 115 29.55 -10.76 8.95
CA SER A 115 28.15 -10.85 9.35
C SER A 115 27.47 -9.50 9.14
N LEU A 116 26.20 -9.48 8.71
CA LEU A 116 25.41 -8.25 8.65
C LEU A 116 24.79 -7.97 10.03
N THR A 117 25.65 -7.74 11.01
CA THR A 117 25.28 -7.52 12.40
C THR A 117 26.21 -6.47 13.00
N ILE A 118 25.80 -5.91 14.13
CA ILE A 118 26.73 -5.28 15.07
C ILE A 118 27.02 -6.29 16.18
N ASP A 119 28.28 -6.67 16.34
CA ASP A 119 28.70 -7.67 17.31
C ASP A 119 29.51 -7.01 18.44
N TYR A 120 29.16 -7.34 19.69
CA TYR A 120 29.98 -7.02 20.86
C TYR A 120 30.77 -8.26 21.26
N GLY A 121 32.01 -8.38 20.78
CA GLY A 121 32.92 -9.47 21.10
C GLY A 121 33.71 -9.16 22.38
N ILE A 122 33.55 -9.96 23.42
CA ILE A 122 34.08 -9.72 24.76
C ILE A 122 34.99 -10.89 25.14
N VAL A 123 36.23 -10.59 25.55
CA VAL A 123 37.14 -11.63 26.06
C VAL A 123 36.81 -11.92 27.51
N ILE A 124 36.29 -13.13 27.77
CA ILE A 124 35.89 -13.57 29.11
C ILE A 124 37.07 -14.22 29.84
N GLU A 125 37.82 -15.09 29.16
CA GLU A 125 39.04 -15.74 29.69
C GLU A 125 40.08 -15.90 28.57
N GLY A 126 41.35 -15.61 28.85
CA GLY A 126 42.45 -15.77 27.90
C GLY A 126 42.89 -14.47 27.18
N VAL A 127 43.65 -14.65 26.11
CA VAL A 127 44.21 -13.58 25.26
C VAL A 127 44.01 -13.97 23.79
N PHE A 128 43.43 -13.06 23.01
CA PHE A 128 43.06 -13.29 21.62
C PHE A 128 43.71 -12.27 20.70
N GLU A 129 44.02 -12.69 19.49
CA GLU A 129 44.40 -11.80 18.39
C GLU A 129 43.18 -11.61 17.47
N LEU A 130 42.85 -10.35 17.16
CA LEU A 130 41.88 -9.95 16.16
C LEU A 130 42.62 -9.44 14.92
N THR A 131 42.36 -10.05 13.77
CA THR A 131 42.88 -9.63 12.46
C THR A 131 41.75 -9.15 11.56
N LEU A 132 41.89 -7.97 10.95
CA LEU A 132 40.97 -7.46 9.94
C LEU A 132 41.44 -7.83 8.52
N ASP A 133 40.55 -7.75 7.54
CA ASP A 133 40.87 -7.99 6.12
C ASP A 133 41.87 -6.98 5.53
N SER A 134 42.03 -5.80 6.16
CA SER A 134 43.10 -4.84 5.88
C SER A 134 44.50 -5.33 6.28
N GLY A 135 44.58 -6.41 7.06
CA GLY A 135 45.81 -6.91 7.68
C GLY A 135 46.14 -6.25 9.02
N GLU A 136 45.35 -5.28 9.48
CA GLU A 136 45.52 -4.71 10.84
C GLU A 136 45.24 -5.76 11.92
N MET A 137 46.06 -5.74 12.98
CA MET A 137 45.97 -6.68 14.09
C MET A 137 45.94 -5.99 15.44
N ARG A 138 45.17 -6.54 16.38
CA ARG A 138 45.12 -6.11 17.78
C ARG A 138 45.08 -7.32 18.71
N ILE A 139 45.81 -7.24 19.82
CA ILE A 139 45.74 -8.20 20.91
C ILE A 139 44.68 -7.74 21.91
N MET A 140 43.73 -8.62 22.21
CA MET A 140 42.66 -8.43 23.18
C MET A 140 42.90 -9.32 24.40
N ARG A 141 42.81 -8.73 25.59
CA ARG A 141 42.96 -9.37 26.89
C ARG A 141 41.62 -9.50 27.60
N GLN A 142 41.59 -10.29 28.66
CA GLN A 142 40.41 -10.44 29.51
C GLN A 142 39.78 -9.10 29.90
N GLY A 143 38.48 -8.95 29.63
CA GLY A 143 37.70 -7.74 29.86
C GLY A 143 37.64 -6.79 28.65
N ASP A 144 38.49 -6.95 27.64
CA ASP A 144 38.45 -6.12 26.44
C ASP A 144 37.21 -6.42 25.58
N VAL A 145 36.66 -5.38 24.97
CA VAL A 145 35.46 -5.43 24.12
C VAL A 145 35.75 -4.90 22.73
N CYS A 146 35.42 -5.69 21.72
CA CYS A 146 35.41 -5.29 20.31
C CYS A 146 33.97 -4.98 19.88
N VAL A 147 33.78 -3.82 19.27
CA VAL A 147 32.51 -3.46 18.60
C VAL A 147 32.69 -3.67 17.09
N GLN A 148 32.28 -4.83 16.61
CA GLN A 148 32.46 -5.25 15.22
C GLN A 148 31.27 -4.77 14.38
N ARG A 149 31.52 -3.86 13.42
CA ARG A 149 30.46 -3.20 12.63
C ARG A 149 30.37 -3.80 11.23
N ALA A 150 29.94 -5.06 11.15
CA ALA A 150 29.85 -5.83 9.91
C ALA A 150 31.15 -5.82 9.07
N THR A 151 32.30 -5.87 9.75
CA THR A 151 33.65 -5.90 9.17
C THR A 151 34.17 -7.34 9.08
N ALA A 152 34.85 -7.68 7.98
CA ALA A 152 35.44 -9.01 7.79
C ALA A 152 36.63 -9.20 8.73
N HIS A 153 36.68 -10.33 9.43
CA HIS A 153 37.65 -10.53 10.50
C HIS A 153 37.96 -11.99 10.80
N LYS A 154 39.06 -12.20 11.52
CA LYS A 154 39.54 -13.49 12.02
C LYS A 154 39.98 -13.34 13.49
N TRP A 155 39.68 -14.36 14.29
CA TRP A 155 40.13 -14.46 15.68
C TRP A 155 41.11 -15.63 15.86
N LYS A 156 42.14 -15.44 16.68
CA LYS A 156 43.05 -16.53 17.08
C LYS A 156 43.26 -16.53 18.59
N ASN A 157 43.12 -17.71 19.21
CA ASN A 157 43.44 -17.91 20.62
C ASN A 157 44.97 -18.04 20.79
N ILE A 158 45.60 -17.05 21.44
CA ILE A 158 47.05 -17.03 21.71
C ILE A 158 47.36 -17.23 23.21
N THR A 159 46.37 -17.69 23.99
CA THR A 159 46.48 -17.84 25.43
C THR A 159 47.61 -18.79 25.82
N GLY A 160 48.48 -18.35 26.74
CA GLY A 160 49.60 -19.16 27.23
C GLY A 160 50.60 -19.54 26.13
N ASN A 161 50.85 -18.66 25.16
CA ASN A 161 51.62 -18.97 23.95
C ASN A 161 51.01 -20.16 23.18
N GLU A 162 49.70 -20.10 22.96
CA GLU A 162 48.94 -21.12 22.22
C GLU A 162 48.90 -22.50 22.91
N THR A 163 49.09 -22.56 24.24
CA THR A 163 49.05 -23.81 25.02
C THR A 163 47.83 -23.95 25.94
N MET A 164 47.04 -22.90 26.11
CA MET A 164 45.87 -22.89 26.98
C MET A 164 44.58 -22.53 26.22
N PRO A 165 43.41 -23.04 26.65
CA PRO A 165 42.13 -22.64 26.07
C PRO A 165 41.79 -21.18 26.41
N GLY A 166 40.85 -20.61 25.67
CA GLY A 166 40.31 -19.28 25.89
C GLY A 166 38.81 -19.21 25.63
N ARG A 167 38.13 -18.20 26.16
CA ARG A 167 36.68 -18.01 26.04
C ARG A 167 36.32 -16.59 25.62
N MET A 168 35.42 -16.49 24.65
CA MET A 168 34.83 -15.23 24.21
C MET A 168 33.30 -15.28 24.20
N MET A 169 32.67 -14.15 24.49
CA MET A 169 31.24 -13.93 24.39
C MET A 169 30.93 -12.95 23.25
N TRP A 170 29.89 -13.22 22.48
CA TRP A 170 29.37 -12.30 21.47
C TRP A 170 27.92 -11.98 21.74
N ILE A 171 27.59 -10.69 21.63
CA ILE A 171 26.21 -10.22 21.56
C ILE A 171 26.01 -9.70 20.14
N LEU A 172 25.19 -10.40 19.35
CA LEU A 172 24.89 -10.05 17.96
C LEU A 172 23.53 -9.37 17.92
N LEU A 173 23.47 -8.18 17.33
CA LEU A 173 22.23 -7.47 17.02
C LEU A 173 22.09 -7.33 15.50
N ASP A 174 20.85 -7.40 15.03
CA ASP A 174 20.53 -7.17 13.63
C ASP A 174 21.00 -5.78 13.18
N ALA A 175 21.53 -5.70 11.96
CA ALA A 175 21.99 -4.44 11.38
C ALA A 175 21.32 -4.23 10.02
N LYS A 176 20.88 -3.00 9.76
CA LYS A 176 20.43 -2.60 8.42
C LYS A 176 21.55 -2.82 7.41
N GLU A 177 21.18 -3.11 6.16
CA GLU A 177 22.13 -3.27 5.06
C GLU A 177 23.09 -2.08 4.98
N LEU A 178 24.38 -2.36 4.82
CA LEU A 178 25.40 -1.31 4.65
C LEU A 178 25.37 -0.82 3.21
N ASN A 179 24.83 0.38 3.00
CA ASN A 179 24.71 1.00 1.67
C ASN A 179 26.09 1.16 0.99
N CYS A 180 26.38 0.30 0.00
CA CYS A 180 27.38 0.55 -1.02
C CYS A 180 26.68 1.27 -2.18
N ASP A 181 27.06 2.51 -2.47
CA ASP A 181 26.35 3.34 -3.45
C ASP A 181 26.62 2.97 -4.92
N GLY A 182 27.40 1.90 -5.17
CA GLY A 182 27.54 1.25 -6.48
C GLY A 182 28.13 2.10 -7.61
N THR A 183 28.49 3.35 -7.32
CA THR A 183 29.07 4.30 -8.26
C THR A 183 30.38 3.76 -8.81
N LYS A 184 30.51 3.72 -10.14
CA LYS A 184 31.74 3.31 -10.84
C LYS A 184 32.56 4.56 -11.21
N PRO A 185 33.90 4.51 -11.14
CA PRO A 185 34.75 3.33 -10.87
C PRO A 185 35.05 3.07 -9.38
N SER A 186 34.55 3.90 -8.46
CA SER A 186 34.73 3.71 -7.02
C SER A 186 33.52 4.24 -6.26
N CYS A 187 33.00 3.43 -5.34
CA CYS A 187 31.87 3.84 -4.51
C CYS A 187 32.29 4.93 -3.50
N ARG A 188 31.37 5.76 -3.02
CA ARG A 188 31.64 6.82 -2.02
C ARG A 188 32.27 6.25 -0.76
N SER A 189 31.87 5.05 -0.35
CA SER A 189 32.44 4.38 0.83
C SER A 189 33.93 4.01 0.61
N CYS A 190 34.27 3.41 -0.53
CA CYS A 190 35.65 3.08 -0.91
C CYS A 190 36.51 4.35 -1.11
N THR A 191 35.92 5.40 -1.68
CA THR A 191 36.58 6.71 -1.85
C THR A 191 36.93 7.34 -0.50
N ARG A 192 36.00 7.30 0.46
CA ARG A 192 36.21 7.80 1.82
C ARG A 192 37.25 6.99 2.58
N LEU A 193 37.26 5.68 2.39
CA LEU A 193 38.16 4.74 3.07
C LEU A 193 39.54 4.60 2.39
N LYS A 194 39.75 5.25 1.23
CA LYS A 194 40.99 5.15 0.42
C LYS A 194 41.42 3.71 0.12
N VAL A 195 40.45 2.84 -0.10
CA VAL A 195 40.67 1.43 -0.45
C VAL A 195 40.29 1.19 -1.91
N GLU A 196 40.99 0.27 -2.57
CA GLU A 196 40.70 -0.10 -3.96
C GLU A 196 39.31 -0.75 -4.07
N CYS A 197 38.48 -0.21 -4.97
CA CYS A 197 37.11 -0.70 -5.18
C CYS A 197 37.13 -1.88 -6.17
N VAL A 198 37.24 -3.11 -5.64
CA VAL A 198 37.27 -4.33 -6.44
C VAL A 198 35.85 -4.86 -6.66
N TYR A 199 35.34 -4.71 -7.89
CA TYR A 199 34.08 -5.32 -8.30
C TYR A 199 34.32 -6.79 -8.69
N ARG A 200 34.03 -7.74 -7.80
CA ARG A 200 33.88 -9.16 -8.21
C ARG A 200 32.49 -9.36 -8.81
N MET A 201 32.42 -9.50 -10.13
CA MET A 201 31.22 -9.98 -10.80
C MET A 201 31.14 -11.51 -10.64
N PRO A 202 30.06 -12.09 -10.09
CA PRO A 202 29.80 -13.51 -10.25
C PRO A 202 29.45 -13.77 -11.72
N THR A 203 29.99 -14.84 -12.31
CA THR A 203 29.57 -15.31 -13.64
C THR A 203 28.10 -15.76 -13.62
N ASP A 204 27.38 -15.57 -14.73
CA ASP A 204 25.95 -15.91 -14.88
C ASP A 204 25.62 -17.38 -14.54
N GLU A 205 26.59 -18.29 -14.67
CA GLU A 205 26.49 -19.69 -14.27
C GLU A 205 26.29 -19.86 -12.76
N ILE A 206 27.04 -19.11 -11.94
CA ILE A 206 26.92 -19.16 -10.47
C ILE A 206 25.62 -18.51 -10.02
N ARG A 207 25.15 -17.45 -10.70
CA ARG A 207 23.85 -16.84 -10.39
C ARG A 207 22.72 -17.84 -10.61
N THR A 208 22.73 -18.54 -11.73
CA THR A 208 21.71 -19.55 -12.07
C THR A 208 21.76 -20.75 -11.12
N GLU A 209 22.95 -21.17 -10.69
CA GLU A 209 23.13 -22.27 -9.73
C GLU A 209 22.74 -21.87 -8.29
N LEU A 210 23.03 -20.63 -7.86
CA LEU A 210 22.59 -20.09 -6.56
C LEU A 210 21.09 -19.84 -6.51
N GLU A 211 20.50 -19.32 -7.60
CA GLU A 211 19.05 -19.14 -7.73
C GLU A 211 18.34 -20.50 -7.73
N GLY A 212 18.84 -21.47 -8.51
CA GLY A 212 18.31 -22.84 -8.53
C GLY A 212 18.47 -23.60 -7.20
N THR A 213 19.56 -23.36 -6.47
CA THR A 213 19.78 -23.97 -5.13
C THR A 213 18.88 -23.31 -4.09
N ARG A 214 18.71 -21.99 -4.13
CA ARG A 214 17.78 -21.26 -3.24
C ARG A 214 16.32 -21.63 -3.49
N GLU A 215 15.91 -21.80 -4.74
CA GLU A 215 14.56 -22.27 -5.08
C GLU A 215 14.32 -23.71 -4.59
N ARG A 216 15.32 -24.59 -4.72
CA ARG A 216 15.26 -25.95 -4.16
C ARG A 216 15.17 -25.92 -2.63
N GLU A 217 16.04 -25.20 -1.94
CA GLU A 217 16.00 -25.08 -0.48
C GLU A 217 14.67 -24.50 0.01
N SER A 218 14.14 -23.49 -0.67
CA SER A 218 12.81 -22.93 -0.39
C SER A 218 11.71 -23.96 -0.56
N THR A 219 11.77 -24.77 -1.62
CA THR A 219 10.78 -25.83 -1.89
C THR A 219 10.81 -26.92 -0.81
N TYR A 220 12.00 -27.34 -0.37
CA TYR A 220 12.14 -28.33 0.69
C TYR A 220 11.71 -27.79 2.06
N ALA A 221 12.06 -26.55 2.38
CA ALA A 221 11.65 -25.90 3.62
C ALA A 221 10.12 -25.79 3.72
N GLU A 222 9.47 -25.38 2.64
CA GLU A 222 8.02 -25.22 2.62
C GLU A 222 7.28 -26.57 2.69
N LEU A 223 7.79 -27.61 2.01
CA LEU A 223 7.24 -28.96 2.12
C LEU A 223 7.41 -29.55 3.53
N PHE A 224 8.53 -29.25 4.19
CA PHE A 224 8.79 -29.68 5.56
C PHE A 224 7.86 -29.01 6.57
N GLU A 225 7.63 -27.71 6.44
CA GLU A 225 6.65 -27.00 7.28
C GLU A 225 5.24 -27.55 7.08
N LEU A 226 4.84 -27.86 5.84
CA LEU A 226 3.53 -28.47 5.57
C LEU A 226 3.40 -29.84 6.24
N LEU A 227 4.42 -30.69 6.17
CA LEU A 227 4.40 -32.00 6.83
C LEU A 227 4.17 -31.94 8.35
N LYS A 228 4.51 -30.82 9.02
CA LYS A 228 4.28 -30.64 10.46
C LYS A 228 2.82 -30.36 10.82
N VAL A 229 2.06 -29.77 9.91
CA VAL A 229 0.66 -29.34 10.14
C VAL A 229 -0.37 -30.19 9.38
N MET A 230 0.09 -31.12 8.53
CA MET A 230 -0.77 -32.08 7.83
C MET A 230 -1.32 -33.15 8.79
N SER A 231 -2.44 -33.77 8.40
CA SER A 231 -2.96 -34.95 9.09
C SER A 231 -1.97 -36.12 8.95
N ASP A 232 -1.98 -37.06 9.89
CA ASP A 232 -1.10 -38.25 9.83
C ASP A 232 -1.29 -39.05 8.53
N GLU A 233 -2.51 -39.08 7.99
CA GLU A 233 -2.85 -39.77 6.75
C GLU A 233 -2.25 -39.07 5.52
N ASP A 234 -2.36 -37.74 5.45
CA ASP A 234 -1.81 -36.93 4.35
C ASP A 234 -0.28 -36.83 4.41
N ALA A 235 0.29 -36.76 5.61
CA ALA A 235 1.74 -36.80 5.80
C ALA A 235 2.32 -38.15 5.35
N ALA A 236 1.65 -39.26 5.66
CA ALA A 236 2.06 -40.59 5.22
C ALA A 236 1.96 -40.79 3.69
N GLU A 237 0.95 -40.20 3.04
CA GLU A 237 0.82 -40.18 1.58
C GLU A 237 1.90 -39.31 0.92
N THR A 238 2.17 -38.14 1.47
CA THR A 238 3.23 -37.23 1.00
C THR A 238 4.61 -37.87 1.12
N LEU A 239 4.87 -38.58 2.23
CA LEU A 239 6.11 -39.34 2.42
C LEU A 239 6.21 -40.52 1.44
N ARG A 240 5.10 -41.20 1.10
CA ARG A 240 5.06 -42.24 0.07
C ARG A 240 5.43 -41.69 -1.31
N ARG A 241 4.95 -40.50 -1.67
CA ARG A 241 5.27 -39.83 -2.94
C ARG A 241 6.75 -39.39 -3.00
N LEU A 242 7.29 -38.86 -1.90
CA LEU A 242 8.72 -38.58 -1.78
C LEU A 242 9.56 -39.84 -1.99
N ARG A 243 9.18 -40.97 -1.37
CA ARG A 243 9.88 -42.26 -1.51
C ARG A 243 9.73 -42.88 -2.91
N SER A 244 8.70 -42.50 -3.66
CA SER A 244 8.51 -42.96 -5.05
C SER A 244 9.38 -42.21 -6.07
N GLY A 245 10.16 -41.21 -5.63
CA GLY A 245 11.07 -40.44 -6.48
C GLY A 245 10.43 -39.25 -7.21
N MET A 246 9.23 -38.83 -6.80
CA MET A 246 8.59 -37.62 -7.32
C MET A 246 9.31 -36.38 -6.78
N ASP A 247 9.47 -35.35 -7.63
CA ASP A 247 10.20 -34.14 -7.26
C ASP A 247 9.45 -33.31 -6.20
N ALA A 248 10.20 -32.65 -5.32
CA ALA A 248 9.63 -31.94 -4.17
C ALA A 248 8.75 -30.76 -4.57
N ALA A 249 8.99 -30.12 -5.73
CA ALA A 249 8.18 -29.01 -6.21
C ALA A 249 6.80 -29.49 -6.69
N SER A 250 6.74 -30.61 -7.40
CA SER A 250 5.50 -31.26 -7.80
C SER A 250 4.71 -31.76 -6.60
N ILE A 251 5.37 -32.36 -5.61
CA ILE A 251 4.73 -32.80 -4.36
C ILE A 251 4.16 -31.59 -3.61
N LEU A 252 4.95 -30.53 -3.44
CA LEU A 252 4.52 -29.29 -2.80
C LEU A 252 3.32 -28.65 -3.51
N SER A 253 3.34 -28.63 -4.85
CA SER A 253 2.20 -28.19 -5.66
C SER A 253 0.97 -29.05 -5.42
N HIS A 254 1.10 -30.39 -5.43
CA HIS A 254 0.00 -31.31 -5.15
C HIS A 254 -0.57 -31.16 -3.74
N VAL A 255 0.28 -31.00 -2.73
CA VAL A 255 -0.14 -30.79 -1.34
C VAL A 255 -0.85 -29.45 -1.18
N LYS A 256 -0.30 -28.36 -1.74
CA LYS A 256 -0.95 -27.04 -1.73
C LYS A 256 -2.30 -27.06 -2.46
N ASN A 257 -2.38 -27.75 -3.59
CA ASN A 257 -3.63 -27.91 -4.34
C ASN A 257 -4.65 -28.76 -3.56
N GLY A 258 -4.19 -29.73 -2.76
CA GLY A 258 -5.02 -30.52 -1.83
C GLY A 258 -5.49 -29.72 -0.59
N GLN A 259 -4.62 -28.86 -0.04
CA GLN A 259 -4.97 -27.95 1.06
C GLN A 259 -5.95 -26.86 0.61
N LEU A 260 -5.86 -26.42 -0.65
CA LEU A 260 -6.84 -25.56 -1.30
C LEU A 260 -8.23 -26.20 -1.31
N LEU A 261 -8.34 -27.52 -1.52
CA LEU A 261 -9.61 -28.25 -1.44
C LEU A 261 -10.17 -28.31 -0.01
N ILE A 262 -9.31 -28.37 1.01
CA ILE A 262 -9.73 -28.32 2.42
C ILE A 262 -10.12 -26.89 2.84
N GLN A 263 -9.40 -25.86 2.39
CA GLN A 263 -9.82 -24.45 2.55
C GLN A 263 -11.09 -24.11 1.77
N LEU A 264 -11.34 -24.75 0.63
CA LEU A 264 -12.62 -24.68 -0.09
C LEU A 264 -13.75 -25.44 0.64
N SER A 265 -13.42 -26.35 1.57
CA SER A 265 -14.38 -27.10 2.40
C SER A 265 -14.72 -26.43 3.74
N LEU A 266 -13.92 -25.46 4.19
CA LEU A 266 -14.26 -24.60 5.31
C LEU A 266 -15.24 -23.52 4.83
N SER A 267 -16.45 -23.50 5.39
CA SER A 267 -17.42 -22.43 5.13
C SER A 267 -16.85 -21.10 5.66
N ALA A 268 -16.35 -20.27 4.76
CA ALA A 268 -15.80 -18.96 5.08
C ALA A 268 -16.85 -18.05 5.74
N ASP A 269 -16.42 -17.28 6.74
CA ASP A 269 -17.18 -16.15 7.23
C ASP A 269 -17.40 -15.16 6.08
N THR A 270 -18.65 -15.05 5.63
CA THR A 270 -19.07 -14.16 4.54
C THR A 270 -19.20 -12.71 5.01
N THR A 271 -18.99 -12.43 6.30
CA THR A 271 -19.38 -11.15 6.93
C THR A 271 -18.22 -10.22 7.25
N ARG A 272 -17.08 -10.28 6.55
CA ARG A 272 -15.99 -9.31 6.77
C ARG A 272 -16.49 -7.88 6.45
N ARG A 273 -16.88 -7.16 7.50
CA ARG A 273 -17.43 -5.81 7.52
C ARG A 273 -16.43 -4.92 8.24
N TYR A 274 -16.07 -3.79 7.63
CA TYR A 274 -15.31 -2.76 8.33
C TYR A 274 -16.28 -1.91 9.15
N GLU A 275 -16.06 -1.84 10.46
CA GLU A 275 -16.86 -1.00 11.34
C GLU A 275 -16.42 0.46 11.24
N PHE A 276 -17.38 1.38 11.18
CA PHE A 276 -17.08 2.80 11.12
C PHE A 276 -16.26 3.26 12.33
N PRO A 277 -15.23 4.08 12.12
CA PRO A 277 -14.49 4.65 13.23
C PRO A 277 -15.37 5.67 13.98
N TYR A 278 -15.24 5.69 15.30
CA TYR A 278 -15.93 6.59 16.26
C TYR A 278 -17.44 6.38 16.43
N ILE A 279 -18.23 6.31 15.35
CA ILE A 279 -19.67 6.02 15.40
C ILE A 279 -19.96 4.82 14.50
N SER A 280 -20.39 3.70 15.10
CA SER A 280 -20.62 2.42 14.40
C SER A 280 -21.87 2.39 13.51
N VAL A 281 -22.71 3.43 13.55
CA VAL A 281 -23.92 3.57 12.74
C VAL A 281 -23.78 4.68 11.70
N ILE A 282 -24.64 4.67 10.68
CA ILE A 282 -24.74 5.80 9.75
C ILE A 282 -25.18 7.05 10.53
N PRO A 283 -24.45 8.17 10.45
CA PRO A 283 -24.86 9.42 11.08
C PRO A 283 -26.24 9.88 10.63
N SER A 284 -27.03 10.41 11.56
CA SER A 284 -28.43 10.81 11.32
C SER A 284 -28.56 11.88 10.24
N HIS A 285 -27.58 12.78 10.09
CA HIS A 285 -27.58 13.84 9.06
C HIS A 285 -27.48 13.30 7.63
N LEU A 286 -27.08 12.04 7.45
CA LEU A 286 -27.04 11.38 6.13
C LEU A 286 -28.38 10.74 5.74
N VAL A 287 -29.26 10.56 6.71
CA VAL A 287 -30.55 9.88 6.54
C VAL A 287 -31.59 10.91 6.10
N ILE A 288 -31.57 11.24 4.81
CA ILE A 288 -32.51 12.18 4.19
C ILE A 288 -33.42 11.48 3.17
N PRO A 289 -34.68 11.94 3.00
CA PRO A 289 -35.52 11.49 1.91
C PRO A 289 -34.86 11.71 0.54
N GLY A 290 -34.76 10.65 -0.26
CA GLY A 290 -34.13 10.70 -1.59
C GLY A 290 -32.63 10.40 -1.62
N ASN A 291 -32.02 9.96 -0.50
CA ASN A 291 -30.67 9.41 -0.52
C ASN A 291 -30.66 8.04 -1.22
N MET A 292 -30.35 8.05 -2.51
CA MET A 292 -30.41 6.88 -3.41
C MET A 292 -29.48 5.71 -3.04
N TYR A 293 -28.51 5.93 -2.14
CA TYR A 293 -27.55 4.89 -1.76
C TYR A 293 -27.95 4.12 -0.50
N LEU A 294 -28.84 4.69 0.33
CA LEU A 294 -29.30 4.02 1.56
C LEU A 294 -30.22 2.83 1.26
N ASP A 295 -30.94 2.87 0.14
CA ASP A 295 -31.78 1.76 -0.35
C ASP A 295 -31.01 0.80 -1.28
N SER A 296 -29.68 0.92 -1.34
CA SER A 296 -28.87 0.03 -2.19
C SER A 296 -28.73 -1.37 -1.59
N LEU A 297 -28.54 -2.36 -2.47
CA LEU A 297 -28.23 -3.72 -2.05
C LEU A 297 -26.97 -3.77 -1.17
N LEU A 298 -25.98 -2.93 -1.48
CA LEU A 298 -24.77 -2.79 -0.68
C LEU A 298 -25.07 -2.28 0.74
N SER A 299 -25.90 -1.24 0.87
CA SER A 299 -26.37 -0.72 2.15
C SER A 299 -27.08 -1.80 2.98
N HIS A 300 -28.02 -2.54 2.37
CA HIS A 300 -28.73 -3.63 3.04
C HIS A 300 -27.81 -4.79 3.44
N ALA A 301 -26.73 -5.05 2.71
CA ALA A 301 -25.80 -6.13 2.99
C ALA A 301 -24.76 -5.78 4.07
N THR A 302 -24.31 -4.52 4.13
CA THR A 302 -23.19 -4.12 5.00
C THR A 302 -23.61 -3.43 6.29
N LEU A 303 -24.80 -2.83 6.37
CA LEU A 303 -25.25 -2.10 7.57
C LEU A 303 -25.97 -3.02 8.58
N PRO A 304 -25.83 -2.76 9.90
CA PRO A 304 -26.59 -3.46 10.94
C PRO A 304 -28.11 -3.26 10.81
N ALA A 305 -28.89 -4.24 11.26
CA ALA A 305 -30.36 -4.17 11.25
C ALA A 305 -30.92 -2.97 12.04
N SER A 306 -30.24 -2.55 13.12
CA SER A 306 -30.58 -1.35 13.89
C SER A 306 -30.39 -0.05 13.10
N ALA A 307 -29.35 0.04 12.26
CA ALA A 307 -29.13 1.18 11.37
C ALA A 307 -30.18 1.23 10.26
N LEU A 308 -30.55 0.07 9.70
CA LEU A 308 -31.64 -0.04 8.71
C LEU A 308 -33.01 0.31 9.32
N HIS A 309 -33.25 -0.02 10.60
CA HIS A 309 -34.46 0.37 11.32
C HIS A 309 -34.54 1.89 11.52
N ALA A 310 -33.45 2.52 11.97
CA ALA A 310 -33.37 3.97 12.12
C ALA A 310 -33.59 4.71 10.79
N ILE A 311 -33.08 4.17 9.68
CA ILE A 311 -33.35 4.68 8.32
C ILE A 311 -34.84 4.61 7.96
N ARG A 312 -35.51 3.51 8.32
CA ARG A 312 -36.94 3.31 8.04
C ARG A 312 -37.86 4.17 8.91
N GLU A 313 -37.53 4.38 10.17
CA GLU A 313 -38.32 5.21 11.10
C GLU A 313 -38.21 6.71 10.79
N THR A 314 -37.03 7.19 10.41
CA THR A 314 -36.81 8.60 10.05
C THR A 314 -37.32 8.95 8.65
N GLY A 315 -37.45 7.96 7.77
CA GLY A 315 -37.92 8.12 6.39
C GLY A 315 -39.44 8.14 6.18
N ASN A 316 -40.25 7.83 7.20
CA ASN A 316 -41.71 7.73 7.02
C ASN A 316 -42.53 7.97 8.31
N PRO A 317 -43.25 9.12 8.48
CA PRO A 317 -44.06 9.37 9.67
C PRO A 317 -45.36 8.56 9.79
N SER A 318 -45.63 7.60 8.88
CA SER A 318 -46.98 7.04 8.69
C SER A 318 -47.11 5.51 8.69
N ALA A 319 -46.11 4.77 9.18
CA ALA A 319 -46.26 3.33 9.42
C ALA A 319 -46.12 3.04 10.92
N THR A 320 -47.26 3.06 11.61
CA THR A 320 -47.39 2.62 13.00
C THR A 320 -46.80 1.23 13.22
N ALA A 321 -46.02 1.11 14.28
CA ALA A 321 -45.57 -0.12 14.88
C ALA A 321 -46.73 -1.12 15.02
N GLY A 322 -46.66 -2.22 14.27
CA GLY A 322 -47.63 -3.30 14.39
C GLY A 322 -47.73 -4.15 13.15
N GLN A 323 -46.64 -4.84 12.77
CA GLN A 323 -46.65 -6.10 12.00
C GLN A 323 -45.22 -6.43 11.52
N ILE A 324 -44.29 -6.83 12.39
CA ILE A 324 -43.26 -7.85 12.06
C ILE A 324 -42.88 -8.56 13.36
N ALA A 325 -43.76 -9.47 13.79
CA ALA A 325 -43.43 -10.56 14.69
C ALA A 325 -44.08 -11.81 14.13
N GLN A 326 -43.65 -12.22 12.94
CA GLN A 326 -43.82 -13.57 12.39
C GLN A 326 -42.98 -13.67 11.12
N GLY A 327 -42.19 -14.74 11.05
CA GLY A 327 -41.34 -15.01 9.90
C GLY A 327 -42.19 -15.21 8.66
N GLU A 328 -42.09 -14.27 7.73
CA GLU A 328 -42.41 -14.51 6.33
C GLU A 328 -41.10 -14.63 5.57
N THR A 329 -40.82 -15.86 5.17
CA THR A 329 -39.86 -16.22 4.13
C THR A 329 -40.14 -15.37 2.90
N VAL A 330 -39.22 -14.47 2.56
CA VAL A 330 -39.22 -13.78 1.27
C VAL A 330 -39.23 -14.85 0.19
N ASP A 331 -40.29 -14.84 -0.61
CA ASP A 331 -40.55 -15.77 -1.69
C ASP A 331 -39.38 -15.76 -2.67
N ARG A 332 -38.63 -16.87 -2.72
CA ARG A 332 -37.45 -17.05 -3.55
C ARG A 332 -37.90 -17.29 -4.98
N ASN A 333 -38.03 -16.22 -5.75
CA ASN A 333 -38.17 -16.35 -7.20
C ASN A 333 -36.84 -16.92 -7.77
N PRO A 334 -36.83 -18.07 -8.48
CA PRO A 334 -35.58 -18.78 -8.82
C PRO A 334 -34.67 -18.06 -9.83
N ASP A 335 -35.20 -17.08 -10.58
CA ASP A 335 -34.51 -16.44 -11.71
C ASP A 335 -33.63 -15.24 -11.34
N THR A 336 -33.52 -14.85 -10.06
CA THR A 336 -32.64 -13.74 -9.59
C THR A 336 -31.44 -14.21 -8.75
N SER A 337 -31.13 -15.51 -8.79
CA SER A 337 -30.28 -16.19 -7.82
C SER A 337 -28.76 -15.95 -7.95
N ASP A 338 -28.23 -15.48 -9.08
CA ASP A 338 -26.78 -15.32 -9.25
C ASP A 338 -26.22 -14.04 -8.63
N ASN A 339 -26.98 -12.96 -8.62
CA ASN A 339 -26.51 -11.66 -8.13
C ASN A 339 -26.44 -11.62 -6.60
N HIS A 340 -27.38 -12.29 -5.91
CA HIS A 340 -27.56 -12.16 -4.46
C HIS A 340 -26.37 -12.68 -3.64
N ILE A 341 -25.61 -13.65 -4.16
CA ILE A 341 -24.46 -14.27 -3.49
C ILE A 341 -23.22 -13.37 -3.61
N THR A 342 -23.03 -12.69 -4.75
CA THR A 342 -21.94 -11.74 -5.00
C THR A 342 -21.92 -10.58 -4.00
N TYR A 343 -23.10 -10.16 -3.53
CA TYR A 343 -23.27 -9.09 -2.56
C TYR A 343 -22.93 -9.50 -1.12
N LEU A 344 -22.87 -10.81 -0.84
CA LEU A 344 -22.60 -11.37 0.49
C LEU A 344 -21.16 -11.87 0.64
N VAL A 345 -20.38 -12.05 -0.45
CA VAL A 345 -19.03 -12.66 -0.38
C VAL A 345 -17.94 -11.60 -0.49
N PRO A 346 -17.00 -11.43 0.47
CA PRO A 346 -16.07 -10.30 0.52
C PRO A 346 -15.25 -10.07 -0.76
N TYR A 347 -15.11 -8.80 -1.16
CA TYR A 347 -14.32 -8.37 -2.32
C TYR A 347 -12.85 -8.86 -2.24
N HIS A 348 -12.35 -9.00 -1.00
CA HIS A 348 -10.99 -9.43 -0.68
C HIS A 348 -10.71 -10.93 -0.85
N ALA A 349 -11.73 -11.75 -1.15
CA ALA A 349 -11.48 -13.15 -1.43
C ALA A 349 -10.57 -13.26 -2.68
N ALA A 350 -10.71 -12.39 -3.68
CA ALA A 350 -9.62 -12.20 -4.64
C ALA A 350 -8.49 -11.44 -3.94
N ARG A 351 -7.42 -12.14 -3.52
CA ARG A 351 -6.15 -11.53 -3.15
C ARG A 351 -5.58 -10.86 -4.41
N MET A 352 -6.09 -9.67 -4.78
CA MET A 352 -5.26 -8.71 -5.49
C MET A 352 -4.17 -8.36 -4.50
N GLN A 353 -3.04 -9.05 -4.63
CA GLN A 353 -1.86 -8.89 -3.82
C GLN A 353 -1.36 -7.46 -4.05
N SER A 354 -1.93 -6.49 -3.34
CA SER A 354 -1.38 -5.15 -3.32
C SER A 354 0.00 -5.31 -2.72
N ALA A 355 1.04 -4.94 -3.46
CA ALA A 355 2.41 -5.07 -3.04
C ALA A 355 2.74 -3.98 -1.99
N LEU A 356 1.98 -3.94 -0.88
CA LEU A 356 2.25 -3.08 0.27
C LEU A 356 3.60 -3.42 0.89
N ASP A 357 4.10 -4.63 0.65
CA ASP A 357 5.43 -5.10 1.02
C ASP A 357 6.57 -4.42 0.23
N VAL A 358 6.25 -3.64 -0.82
CA VAL A 358 7.28 -2.90 -1.58
C VAL A 358 7.67 -1.65 -0.79
N PRO A 359 8.92 -1.55 -0.31
CA PRO A 359 9.37 -0.41 0.48
C PRO A 359 9.34 0.86 -0.36
N ASP A 360 9.01 1.98 0.30
CA ASP A 360 9.05 3.33 -0.27
C ASP A 360 8.27 3.52 -1.57
N ARG A 361 7.28 2.66 -1.87
CA ARG A 361 6.54 2.69 -3.14
C ARG A 361 5.80 4.00 -3.43
N SER A 362 5.43 4.75 -2.40
CA SER A 362 4.79 6.07 -2.54
C SER A 362 5.79 7.23 -2.71
N LYS A 363 7.09 6.99 -2.49
CA LYS A 363 8.16 8.00 -2.54
C LYS A 363 8.82 8.02 -3.92
N MET A 364 8.14 8.63 -4.89
CA MET A 364 8.59 8.63 -6.28
C MET A 364 9.88 9.44 -6.55
N TRP A 365 10.42 10.17 -5.59
CA TRP A 365 11.72 10.86 -5.71
C TRP A 365 12.90 10.01 -5.24
N LEU A 366 12.66 8.90 -4.53
CA LEU A 366 13.73 8.00 -4.12
C LEU A 366 14.16 7.14 -5.28
N PHE A 367 15.40 7.32 -5.74
CA PHE A 367 15.94 6.63 -6.90
C PHE A 367 16.02 5.10 -6.73
N GLU A 368 16.06 4.62 -5.50
CA GLU A 368 16.08 3.19 -5.15
C GLU A 368 14.68 2.55 -5.22
N SER A 369 13.61 3.37 -5.12
CA SER A 369 12.24 2.86 -5.16
C SER A 369 11.94 2.22 -6.52
N LEU A 370 11.20 1.11 -6.51
CA LEU A 370 10.76 0.46 -7.74
C LEU A 370 9.91 1.41 -8.59
N SER A 371 9.02 2.19 -7.94
CA SER A 371 8.17 3.19 -8.61
C SER A 371 9.00 4.18 -9.42
N TYR A 372 10.07 4.74 -8.85
CA TYR A 372 10.94 5.65 -9.59
C TYR A 372 11.66 4.94 -10.75
N ARG A 373 12.26 3.78 -10.50
CA ARG A 373 13.04 3.05 -11.51
C ARG A 373 12.20 2.63 -12.71
N PHE A 374 11.00 2.10 -12.48
CA PHE A 374 10.05 1.75 -13.53
C PHE A 374 9.61 3.00 -14.31
N MET A 375 9.28 4.08 -13.61
CA MET A 375 8.87 5.31 -14.27
C MET A 375 10.02 5.93 -15.09
N ALA A 376 11.24 5.94 -14.56
CA ALA A 376 12.42 6.46 -15.25
C ALA A 376 12.70 5.67 -16.54
N GLU A 377 12.62 4.34 -16.49
CA GLU A 377 12.81 3.51 -17.69
C GLU A 377 11.65 3.65 -18.68
N ALA A 378 10.41 3.69 -18.20
CA ALA A 378 9.24 3.92 -19.06
C ALA A 378 9.32 5.25 -19.80
N ARG A 379 9.74 6.33 -19.12
CA ARG A 379 9.98 7.64 -19.77
C ARG A 379 11.11 7.57 -20.79
N ARG A 380 12.26 6.97 -20.43
CA ARG A 380 13.40 6.82 -21.34
C ARG A 380 13.03 6.09 -22.62
N LEU A 381 12.28 4.99 -22.51
CA LEU A 381 11.79 4.23 -23.67
C LEU A 381 10.78 5.04 -24.48
N TRP A 382 9.87 5.73 -23.81
CA TRP A 382 8.89 6.59 -24.47
C TRP A 382 9.56 7.74 -25.23
N ASP A 383 10.60 8.36 -24.67
CA ASP A 383 11.35 9.45 -25.33
C ASP A 383 11.97 8.96 -26.65
N ILE A 384 12.54 7.75 -26.65
CA ILE A 384 13.08 7.12 -27.87
C ILE A 384 11.97 6.84 -28.89
N GLU A 385 10.86 6.24 -28.44
CA GLU A 385 9.74 5.89 -29.34
C GLU A 385 9.00 7.13 -29.87
N SER A 386 8.90 8.20 -29.08
CA SER A 386 8.19 9.44 -29.44
C SER A 386 8.94 10.29 -30.48
N CYS A 387 10.23 10.00 -30.70
CA CYS A 387 11.04 10.58 -31.77
C CYS A 387 10.80 9.90 -33.14
N LYS A 388 10.13 8.74 -33.16
CA LYS A 388 9.72 8.05 -34.39
C LYS A 388 8.38 8.59 -34.89
N GLU A 389 7.79 7.91 -35.87
CA GLU A 389 6.43 8.20 -36.33
C GLU A 389 5.40 8.00 -35.22
N SER A 390 4.33 8.79 -35.26
CA SER A 390 3.26 8.71 -34.26
C SER A 390 2.58 7.35 -34.34
N SER A 391 2.37 6.71 -33.18
CA SER A 391 1.70 5.41 -33.09
C SER A 391 0.70 5.38 -31.95
N ILE A 392 -0.33 4.52 -32.06
CA ILE A 392 -1.37 4.35 -31.02
C ILE A 392 -0.75 3.90 -29.68
N PRO A 393 0.15 2.90 -29.63
CA PRO A 393 0.78 2.50 -28.36
C PRO A 393 1.56 3.64 -27.70
N THR A 394 2.27 4.47 -28.47
CA THR A 394 3.01 5.62 -27.92
C THR A 394 2.06 6.66 -27.32
N ILE A 395 0.90 6.90 -27.93
CA ILE A 395 -0.15 7.77 -27.38
C ILE A 395 -0.72 7.19 -26.08
N GLN A 396 -1.06 5.89 -26.06
CA GLN A 396 -1.58 5.21 -24.87
C GLN A 396 -0.57 5.24 -23.71
N ALA A 397 0.71 5.00 -23.99
CA ALA A 397 1.78 5.09 -23.01
C ALA A 397 1.91 6.52 -22.44
N ALA A 398 1.83 7.54 -23.28
CA ALA A 398 1.84 8.94 -22.83
C ALA A 398 0.68 9.25 -21.88
N MET A 399 -0.51 8.71 -22.14
CA MET A 399 -1.68 8.88 -21.26
C MET A 399 -1.47 8.21 -19.90
N ILE A 400 -0.89 7.01 -19.86
CA ILE A 400 -0.59 6.30 -18.60
C ILE A 400 0.47 7.06 -17.79
N ILE A 401 1.52 7.56 -18.45
CA ILE A 401 2.57 8.37 -17.80
C ILE A 401 1.96 9.68 -17.28
N SER A 402 1.12 10.34 -18.09
CA SER A 402 0.37 11.54 -17.70
C SER A 402 -0.44 11.30 -16.43
N TYR A 403 -1.32 10.29 -16.44
CA TYR A 403 -2.12 9.91 -15.28
C TYR A 403 -1.27 9.64 -14.03
N THR A 404 -0.22 8.83 -14.18
CA THR A 404 0.60 8.39 -13.04
C THR A 404 1.40 9.53 -12.42
N THR A 405 2.00 10.38 -13.25
CA THR A 405 2.79 11.54 -12.77
C THR A 405 1.91 12.60 -12.12
N THR A 406 0.73 12.90 -12.71
CA THR A 406 -0.26 13.80 -12.12
C THR A 406 -0.71 13.36 -10.74
N ASN A 407 -1.07 12.08 -10.58
CA ASN A 407 -1.52 11.56 -9.28
C ASN A 407 -0.41 11.49 -8.23
N ASN A 408 0.85 11.80 -8.58
CA ASN A 408 1.97 11.87 -7.64
C ASN A 408 2.55 13.28 -7.50
N GLY A 409 1.79 14.32 -7.87
CA GLY A 409 2.16 15.72 -7.60
C GLY A 409 3.09 16.32 -8.65
N MET A 410 3.36 15.58 -9.74
CA MET A 410 4.14 16.02 -10.89
C MET A 410 3.21 16.41 -12.05
N ASP A 411 2.12 17.14 -11.78
CA ASP A 411 1.08 17.41 -12.78
C ASP A 411 1.53 18.25 -13.97
N GLN A 412 2.54 19.10 -13.80
CA GLN A 412 3.15 19.82 -14.91
C GLN A 412 3.83 18.86 -15.90
N VAL A 413 4.57 17.87 -15.37
CA VAL A 413 5.15 16.79 -16.19
C VAL A 413 4.04 15.98 -16.85
N GLY A 414 2.99 15.63 -16.10
CA GLY A 414 1.84 14.91 -16.65
C GLY A 414 1.11 15.67 -17.77
N ALA A 415 1.04 16.99 -17.68
CA ALA A 415 0.47 17.86 -18.71
C ALA A 415 1.29 17.87 -20.01
N LEU A 416 2.63 17.77 -19.92
CA LEU A 416 3.50 17.67 -21.10
C LEU A 416 3.23 16.38 -21.89
N TYR A 417 3.15 15.24 -21.21
CA TYR A 417 2.81 13.97 -21.85
C TYR A 417 1.41 13.97 -22.46
N LEU A 418 0.43 14.57 -21.78
CA LEU A 418 -0.92 14.74 -22.33
C LEU A 418 -0.89 15.61 -23.61
N THR A 419 -0.19 16.73 -23.58
CA THR A 419 -0.06 17.63 -24.73
C THR A 419 0.56 16.90 -25.91
N ARG A 420 1.63 16.13 -25.67
CA ARG A 420 2.28 15.34 -26.72
C ARG A 420 1.38 14.23 -27.26
N ALA A 421 0.63 13.55 -26.40
CA ALA A 421 -0.37 12.57 -26.82
C ALA A 421 -1.43 13.19 -27.74
N LEU A 422 -1.89 14.42 -27.43
CA LEU A 422 -2.83 15.16 -28.26
C LEU A 422 -2.23 15.57 -29.61
N GLU A 423 -0.98 16.03 -29.67
CA GLU A 423 -0.29 16.32 -30.93
C GLU A 423 -0.18 15.08 -31.82
N MET A 424 0.26 13.95 -31.26
CA MET A 424 0.37 12.68 -31.97
C MET A 424 -0.99 12.14 -32.41
N SER A 425 -2.05 12.38 -31.64
CA SER A 425 -3.40 12.00 -32.05
C SER A 425 -3.92 12.81 -33.24
N LYS A 426 -3.46 14.07 -33.39
CA LYS A 426 -3.78 14.91 -34.54
C LYS A 426 -3.05 14.46 -35.80
N SER A 427 -1.76 14.10 -35.68
CA SER A 427 -1.00 13.57 -36.82
C SER A 427 -1.57 12.25 -37.36
N LEU A 428 -2.17 11.44 -36.49
CA LEU A 428 -2.86 10.21 -36.86
C LEU A 428 -4.34 10.40 -37.25
N ASP A 429 -4.88 11.61 -37.23
CA ASP A 429 -6.31 11.91 -37.43
C ASP A 429 -7.25 11.06 -36.55
N LEU A 430 -6.91 10.86 -35.27
CA LEU A 430 -7.73 10.04 -34.36
C LEU A 430 -9.10 10.66 -34.05
N PHE A 431 -9.21 11.99 -34.10
CA PHE A 431 -10.46 12.72 -33.84
C PHE A 431 -11.29 12.96 -35.11
N GLY A 432 -10.71 12.74 -36.29
CA GLY A 432 -11.38 12.93 -37.58
C GLY A 432 -12.16 11.71 -38.03
N SER A 433 -12.26 11.57 -39.35
CA SER A 433 -13.12 10.56 -40.01
C SER A 433 -12.33 9.43 -40.70
N THR A 434 -11.00 9.43 -40.55
CA THR A 434 -10.13 8.41 -41.15
C THR A 434 -10.44 7.02 -40.59
N THR A 435 -10.76 6.09 -41.51
CA THR A 435 -11.01 4.67 -41.23
C THR A 435 -10.09 3.79 -42.08
N HIS A 436 -9.88 2.56 -41.65
CA HIS A 436 -9.05 1.55 -42.27
C HIS A 436 -9.89 0.29 -42.54
N PRO A 437 -10.73 0.27 -43.61
CA PRO A 437 -11.66 -0.83 -43.86
C PRO A 437 -11.01 -2.21 -44.03
N GLY A 438 -9.71 -2.25 -44.34
CA GLY A 438 -8.92 -3.49 -44.45
C GLY A 438 -8.39 -4.02 -43.11
N ASP A 439 -8.54 -3.28 -42.01
CA ASP A 439 -8.05 -3.65 -40.68
C ASP A 439 -9.03 -3.19 -39.58
N PRO A 440 -10.07 -3.99 -39.28
CA PRO A 440 -11.10 -3.62 -38.32
C PRO A 440 -10.59 -3.53 -36.87
N GLU A 441 -9.52 -4.25 -36.53
CA GLU A 441 -8.91 -4.19 -35.20
C GLU A 441 -8.14 -2.88 -35.01
N LEU A 442 -7.45 -2.40 -36.06
CA LEU A 442 -6.84 -1.07 -36.05
C LEU A 442 -7.90 0.03 -35.90
N ASP A 443 -9.00 -0.04 -36.64
CA ASP A 443 -10.09 0.93 -36.51
C ASP A 443 -10.69 0.94 -35.10
N LYS A 444 -10.91 -0.24 -34.52
CA LYS A 444 -11.33 -0.38 -33.12
C LYS A 444 -10.34 0.29 -32.16
N ALA A 445 -9.04 0.02 -32.31
CA ALA A 445 -8.00 0.61 -31.45
C ALA A 445 -7.93 2.13 -31.56
N ARG A 446 -8.09 2.68 -32.78
CA ARG A 446 -8.15 4.12 -33.06
C ARG A 446 -9.33 4.78 -32.37
N VAL A 447 -10.54 4.25 -32.58
CA VAL A 447 -11.77 4.77 -31.98
C VAL A 447 -11.70 4.69 -30.46
N PHE A 448 -11.28 3.55 -29.90
CA PHE A 448 -11.15 3.38 -28.45
C PHE A 448 -10.19 4.42 -27.86
N THR A 449 -9.01 4.58 -28.47
CA THR A 449 -7.98 5.51 -28.00
C THR A 449 -8.43 6.96 -28.11
N ALA A 450 -9.09 7.36 -29.20
CA ALA A 450 -9.63 8.71 -29.39
C ALA A 450 -10.61 9.09 -28.27
N TRP A 451 -11.53 8.19 -27.92
CA TRP A 451 -12.53 8.44 -26.88
C TRP A 451 -11.96 8.42 -25.47
N VAL A 452 -11.00 7.55 -25.16
CA VAL A 452 -10.34 7.57 -23.85
C VAL A 452 -9.44 8.80 -23.71
N LEU A 453 -8.75 9.23 -24.78
CA LEU A 453 -7.96 10.45 -24.78
C LEU A 453 -8.83 11.70 -24.61
N TYR A 454 -9.98 11.76 -25.30
CA TYR A 454 -11.00 12.80 -25.10
C TYR A 454 -11.48 12.88 -23.64
N SER A 455 -11.77 11.71 -23.06
CA SER A 455 -12.24 11.55 -21.69
C SER A 455 -11.19 12.04 -20.68
N TRP A 456 -9.94 11.60 -20.83
CA TRP A 456 -8.85 11.97 -19.93
C TRP A 456 -8.51 13.44 -20.02
N GLN A 457 -8.39 14.02 -21.23
CA GLN A 457 -8.07 15.45 -21.36
C GLN A 457 -9.19 16.34 -20.80
N ALA A 458 -10.46 15.95 -20.94
CA ALA A 458 -11.58 16.70 -20.42
C ALA A 458 -11.54 16.76 -18.89
N LEU A 459 -11.37 15.60 -18.26
CA LEU A 459 -11.21 15.49 -16.81
C LEU A 459 -9.99 16.27 -16.31
N PHE A 460 -8.82 16.00 -16.90
CA PHE A 460 -7.56 16.59 -16.48
C PHE A 460 -7.63 18.11 -16.51
N ASN A 461 -8.04 18.72 -17.63
CA ASN A 461 -8.07 20.19 -17.70
C ASN A 461 -9.15 20.80 -16.80
N PHE A 462 -10.32 20.16 -16.71
CA PHE A 462 -11.39 20.61 -15.83
C PHE A 462 -10.97 20.62 -14.35
N SER A 463 -10.31 19.55 -13.88
CA SER A 463 -9.82 19.46 -12.50
C SER A 463 -8.74 20.49 -12.14
N PHE A 464 -8.09 21.09 -13.13
CA PHE A 464 -7.06 22.12 -12.94
C PHE A 464 -7.55 23.54 -13.29
N PHE A 465 -8.86 23.70 -13.54
CA PHE A 465 -9.50 24.96 -13.92
C PHE A 465 -8.91 25.55 -15.22
N ARG A 466 -8.73 24.70 -16.23
CA ARG A 466 -8.17 25.05 -17.55
C ARG A 466 -9.14 24.71 -18.67
N ALA A 467 -9.07 25.45 -19.76
CA ALA A 467 -9.82 25.11 -20.98
C ALA A 467 -9.35 23.75 -21.51
N PRO A 468 -10.27 22.86 -21.92
CA PRO A 468 -9.90 21.62 -22.58
C PRO A 468 -9.36 21.90 -23.99
N PRO A 469 -8.17 21.40 -24.37
CA PRO A 469 -7.61 21.58 -25.70
C PRO A 469 -8.46 20.95 -26.82
N ILE A 470 -9.23 19.90 -26.50
CA ILE A 470 -10.15 19.26 -27.45
C ILE A 470 -11.59 19.63 -27.08
N THR A 471 -12.20 20.49 -27.89
CA THR A 471 -13.51 21.05 -27.60
C THR A 471 -14.68 20.18 -28.09
N LYS A 472 -14.45 19.35 -29.11
CA LYS A 472 -15.46 18.48 -29.72
C LYS A 472 -15.13 17.01 -29.48
N PRO A 473 -16.14 16.14 -29.26
CA PRO A 473 -15.90 14.70 -29.17
C PRO A 473 -15.39 14.13 -30.50
N PRO A 474 -14.76 12.94 -30.50
CA PRO A 474 -14.37 12.23 -31.72
C PRO A 474 -15.54 12.06 -32.70
N VAL A 475 -15.28 12.22 -34.00
CA VAL A 475 -16.30 12.10 -35.06
C VAL A 475 -16.80 10.65 -35.19
N LEU A 476 -15.89 9.68 -35.15
CA LEU A 476 -16.25 8.27 -35.20
C LEU A 476 -16.89 7.84 -33.88
N LEU A 477 -18.12 7.36 -33.97
CA LEU A 477 -18.90 6.93 -32.82
C LEU A 477 -18.44 5.57 -32.31
N ARG A 478 -18.53 5.38 -30.99
CA ARG A 478 -18.38 4.07 -30.38
C ARG A 478 -19.70 3.28 -30.51
N PRO A 479 -19.64 1.94 -30.63
CA PRO A 479 -20.84 1.10 -30.54
C PRO A 479 -21.55 1.23 -29.19
N ASP A 480 -22.87 1.06 -29.15
CA ASP A 480 -23.62 1.02 -27.89
C ASP A 480 -23.24 -0.24 -27.09
N ALA A 481 -22.85 -0.09 -25.82
CA ALA A 481 -22.42 -1.21 -24.98
C ALA A 481 -23.54 -2.25 -24.72
N ASN A 482 -24.81 -1.90 -24.89
CA ASN A 482 -25.92 -2.85 -24.82
C ASN A 482 -26.05 -3.69 -26.10
N LEU A 483 -25.69 -3.13 -27.25
CA LEU A 483 -25.84 -3.77 -28.56
C LEU A 483 -24.57 -4.53 -28.96
N SER A 484 -23.40 -4.03 -28.58
CA SER A 484 -22.09 -4.60 -28.96
C SER A 484 -21.13 -4.64 -27.76
N PRO A 485 -21.44 -5.38 -26.68
CA PRO A 485 -20.60 -5.48 -25.49
C PRO A 485 -19.21 -6.06 -25.79
N GLU A 486 -19.09 -6.96 -26.76
CA GLU A 486 -17.85 -7.60 -27.20
C GLU A 486 -16.82 -6.60 -27.77
N TRP A 487 -17.27 -5.44 -28.24
CA TRP A 487 -16.37 -4.38 -28.71
C TRP A 487 -15.51 -3.85 -27.55
N TYR A 488 -16.05 -3.76 -26.34
CA TYR A 488 -15.34 -3.19 -25.19
C TYR A 488 -14.47 -4.20 -24.45
N GLY A 489 -14.70 -5.49 -24.68
CA GLY A 489 -14.18 -6.55 -23.81
C GLY A 489 -14.92 -6.59 -22.46
N GLU A 490 -14.71 -7.67 -21.71
CA GLU A 490 -15.31 -7.84 -20.38
C GLU A 490 -14.29 -8.43 -19.41
N VAL A 491 -14.36 -7.97 -18.16
CA VAL A 491 -13.58 -8.53 -17.06
C VAL A 491 -14.53 -9.27 -16.14
N TRP A 492 -14.22 -10.54 -15.92
CA TRP A 492 -15.00 -11.42 -15.07
C TRP A 492 -14.28 -11.63 -13.74
N MET A 493 -14.95 -11.26 -12.65
CA MET A 493 -14.44 -11.43 -11.30
C MET A 493 -15.06 -12.67 -10.66
N GLN A 494 -14.21 -13.56 -10.15
CA GLN A 494 -14.63 -14.72 -9.39
C GLN A 494 -14.05 -14.63 -7.99
N TYR A 495 -14.91 -14.58 -6.96
CA TYR A 495 -14.42 -14.68 -5.59
C TYR A 495 -14.17 -16.15 -5.24
N PRO A 496 -13.07 -16.48 -4.53
CA PRO A 496 -12.65 -17.85 -4.23
C PRO A 496 -13.69 -18.78 -3.61
N HIS A 497 -14.76 -18.23 -3.03
CA HIS A 497 -15.81 -19.00 -2.37
C HIS A 497 -17.15 -18.95 -3.12
N THR A 498 -17.14 -18.46 -4.36
CA THR A 498 -18.30 -18.44 -5.25
C THR A 498 -17.99 -19.15 -6.56
N PRO A 499 -18.83 -20.10 -6.98
CA PRO A 499 -18.71 -20.70 -8.31
C PRO A 499 -19.13 -19.72 -9.41
N THR A 500 -19.84 -18.65 -9.06
CA THR A 500 -20.36 -17.65 -9.99
C THR A 500 -19.30 -16.60 -10.34
N ARG A 501 -19.20 -16.30 -11.64
CA ARG A 501 -18.38 -15.22 -12.17
C ARG A 501 -19.24 -14.00 -12.38
N ASN A 502 -18.78 -12.85 -11.89
CA ASN A 502 -19.47 -11.59 -11.98
C ASN A 502 -18.84 -10.69 -13.02
N ARG A 503 -19.68 -10.07 -13.86
CA ARG A 503 -19.24 -9.11 -14.86
C ARG A 503 -18.94 -7.77 -14.21
N LEU A 504 -17.85 -7.14 -14.60
CA LEU A 504 -17.53 -5.77 -14.20
C LEU A 504 -18.25 -4.72 -15.06
N HIS A 505 -18.86 -5.13 -16.17
CA HIS A 505 -19.61 -4.25 -17.07
C HIS A 505 -18.75 -3.07 -17.57
N VAL A 506 -17.51 -3.38 -17.98
CA VAL A 506 -16.49 -2.38 -18.34
C VAL A 506 -16.97 -1.47 -19.47
N GLY A 507 -17.66 -2.02 -20.47
CA GLY A 507 -18.26 -1.25 -21.58
C GLY A 507 -19.30 -0.24 -21.11
N HIS A 508 -20.25 -0.65 -20.27
CA HIS A 508 -21.26 0.24 -19.69
C HIS A 508 -20.63 1.34 -18.85
N LYS A 509 -19.61 1.02 -18.03
CA LYS A 509 -18.92 2.01 -17.22
C LYS A 509 -18.17 3.02 -18.07
N LEU A 510 -17.42 2.57 -19.08
CA LEU A 510 -16.71 3.47 -19.99
C LEU A 510 -17.69 4.35 -20.78
N GLN A 511 -18.86 3.82 -21.14
CA GLN A 511 -19.90 4.59 -21.81
C GLN A 511 -20.41 5.72 -20.92
N ALA A 512 -20.82 5.41 -19.69
CA ALA A 512 -21.31 6.38 -18.73
C ALA A 512 -20.22 7.40 -18.33
N GLU A 513 -19.00 6.96 -18.11
CA GLU A 513 -17.88 7.84 -17.74
C GLU A 513 -17.61 8.89 -18.83
N VAL A 514 -17.53 8.47 -20.09
CA VAL A 514 -17.27 9.41 -21.19
C VAL A 514 -18.42 10.42 -21.37
N GLN A 515 -19.66 10.01 -21.15
CA GLN A 515 -20.80 10.94 -21.16
C GLN A 515 -20.68 11.99 -20.04
N LEU A 516 -20.23 11.58 -18.85
CA LEU A 516 -19.97 12.49 -17.74
C LEU A 516 -18.80 13.45 -18.07
N ARG A 517 -17.72 12.93 -18.68
CA ARG A 517 -16.59 13.75 -19.12
C ARG A 517 -16.96 14.75 -20.20
N HIS A 518 -17.90 14.39 -21.09
CA HIS A 518 -18.39 15.31 -22.09
C HIS A 518 -19.07 16.54 -21.44
N ILE A 519 -19.88 16.33 -20.39
CA ILE A 519 -20.48 17.44 -19.62
C ILE A 519 -19.37 18.29 -18.95
N MET A 520 -18.36 17.65 -18.36
CA MET A 520 -17.19 18.37 -17.79
C MET A 520 -16.46 19.19 -18.86
N ASN A 521 -16.30 18.65 -20.07
CA ASN A 521 -15.65 19.32 -21.18
C ASN A 521 -16.43 20.57 -21.62
N GLU A 522 -17.76 20.44 -21.78
CA GLU A 522 -18.63 21.56 -22.12
C GLU A 522 -18.58 22.66 -21.06
N LEU A 523 -18.65 22.28 -19.78
CA LEU A 523 -18.54 23.23 -18.67
C LEU A 523 -17.16 23.91 -18.65
N GLY A 524 -16.09 23.14 -18.85
CA GLY A 524 -14.73 23.66 -18.92
C GLY A 524 -14.51 24.67 -20.07
N ILE A 525 -15.13 24.45 -21.23
CA ILE A 525 -15.11 25.41 -22.35
C ILE A 525 -15.80 26.72 -21.94
N MET A 526 -17.00 26.63 -21.35
CA MET A 526 -17.78 27.81 -20.95
C MET A 526 -17.06 28.63 -19.88
N MET A 527 -16.37 27.96 -18.95
CA MET A 527 -15.77 28.62 -17.79
C MET A 527 -14.35 29.10 -18.01
N PHE A 528 -13.55 28.38 -18.80
CA PHE A 528 -12.09 28.59 -18.87
C PHE A 528 -11.59 28.92 -20.27
N GLY A 529 -12.48 29.02 -21.27
CA GLY A 529 -12.11 29.39 -22.65
C GLY A 529 -11.55 30.82 -22.78
N ASP A 530 -11.24 31.24 -24.00
CA ASP A 530 -10.52 32.49 -24.32
C ASP A 530 -11.21 33.78 -23.81
N SER A 531 -12.49 33.71 -23.44
CA SER A 531 -13.24 34.83 -22.86
C SER A 531 -14.19 34.29 -21.78
N PRO A 532 -13.68 34.05 -20.56
CA PRO A 532 -14.49 33.51 -19.47
C PRO A 532 -15.56 34.53 -19.07
N GLN A 533 -16.82 34.11 -19.16
CA GLN A 533 -17.97 34.92 -18.77
C GLN A 533 -18.76 34.17 -17.69
N PRO A 534 -19.46 34.90 -16.80
CA PRO A 534 -20.43 34.28 -15.90
C PRO A 534 -21.44 33.45 -16.69
N LEU A 535 -21.78 32.27 -16.16
CA LEU A 535 -22.74 31.38 -16.82
C LEU A 535 -24.11 32.03 -16.87
N THR A 536 -24.71 32.05 -18.05
CA THR A 536 -26.10 32.48 -18.24
C THR A 536 -27.09 31.50 -17.61
N ILE A 537 -28.32 31.96 -17.32
CA ILE A 537 -29.40 31.11 -16.79
C ILE A 537 -29.63 29.88 -17.70
N ASP A 538 -29.66 30.06 -19.02
CA ASP A 538 -29.89 28.97 -19.97
C ASP A 538 -28.77 27.93 -19.96
N GLN A 539 -27.51 28.37 -19.82
CA GLN A 539 -26.37 27.47 -19.67
C GLN A 539 -26.45 26.67 -18.36
N ILE A 540 -26.80 27.34 -17.24
CA ILE A 540 -26.95 26.68 -15.94
C ILE A 540 -28.06 25.61 -16.00
N VAL A 541 -29.23 25.98 -16.53
CA VAL A 541 -30.37 25.06 -16.69
C VAL A 541 -29.99 23.91 -17.64
N GLY A 542 -29.29 24.20 -18.72
CA GLY A 542 -28.83 23.21 -19.69
C GLY A 542 -27.89 22.17 -19.08
N ILE A 543 -26.86 22.60 -18.33
CA ILE A 543 -25.93 21.69 -17.66
C ILE A 543 -26.63 20.87 -16.58
N LYS A 544 -27.50 21.49 -15.76
CA LYS A 544 -28.28 20.77 -14.74
C LYS A 544 -29.13 19.66 -15.35
N LYS A 545 -29.84 19.95 -16.44
CA LYS A 545 -30.64 18.94 -17.18
C LYS A 545 -29.77 17.81 -17.72
N LYS A 546 -28.58 18.11 -18.26
CA LYS A 546 -27.65 17.07 -18.75
C LYS A 546 -27.18 16.15 -17.62
N LEU A 547 -26.89 16.69 -16.43
CA LEU A 547 -26.52 15.91 -15.26
C LEU A 547 -27.65 14.99 -14.79
N ASP A 548 -28.89 15.49 -14.75
CA ASP A 548 -30.05 14.67 -14.40
C ASP A 548 -30.31 13.56 -15.43
N ILE A 549 -30.27 13.92 -16.72
CA ILE A 549 -30.42 12.95 -17.82
C ILE A 549 -29.34 11.87 -17.75
N TRP A 550 -28.09 12.24 -17.46
CA TRP A 550 -27.01 11.28 -17.30
C TRP A 550 -27.32 10.27 -16.19
N LYS A 551 -27.74 10.77 -15.01
CA LYS A 551 -28.10 9.94 -13.85
C LYS A 551 -29.28 9.01 -14.18
N ASP A 552 -30.32 9.53 -14.84
CA ASP A 552 -31.54 8.79 -15.13
C ASP A 552 -31.36 7.73 -16.22
N ARG A 553 -30.40 7.93 -17.13
CA ARG A 553 -30.06 7.01 -18.23
C ARG A 553 -28.99 5.98 -17.88
N LEU A 554 -28.55 5.91 -16.63
CA LEU A 554 -27.59 4.88 -16.22
C LEU A 554 -28.17 3.47 -16.48
N PRO A 555 -27.37 2.57 -17.08
CA PRO A 555 -27.78 1.18 -17.27
C PRO A 555 -28.02 0.51 -15.93
N GLU A 556 -28.85 -0.52 -15.91
CA GLU A 556 -29.31 -1.17 -14.68
C GLU A 556 -28.15 -1.58 -13.76
N CYS A 557 -27.05 -2.11 -14.30
CA CYS A 557 -25.85 -2.50 -13.54
C CYS A 557 -25.10 -1.34 -12.87
N LEU A 558 -25.31 -0.08 -13.31
CA LEU A 558 -24.67 1.11 -12.76
C LEU A 558 -25.63 1.99 -11.95
N ARG A 559 -26.88 1.54 -11.73
CA ARG A 559 -27.82 2.29 -10.88
C ARG A 559 -27.43 2.16 -9.41
N PRO A 560 -27.67 3.19 -8.57
CA PRO A 560 -27.33 3.18 -7.14
C PRO A 560 -27.72 1.90 -6.40
N LYS A 561 -28.91 1.37 -6.69
CA LYS A 561 -29.41 0.12 -6.09
C LYS A 561 -28.52 -1.11 -6.33
N ASN A 562 -27.79 -1.14 -7.43
CA ASN A 562 -27.02 -2.30 -7.91
C ASN A 562 -25.49 -2.10 -7.80
N LEU A 563 -25.02 -1.02 -7.18
CA LEU A 563 -23.59 -0.73 -7.07
C LEU A 563 -22.89 -1.70 -6.11
N VAL A 564 -21.76 -2.26 -6.55
CA VAL A 564 -20.92 -3.16 -5.74
C VAL A 564 -19.46 -2.84 -5.87
N PHE A 565 -19.01 -2.73 -7.12
CA PHE A 565 -17.59 -2.73 -7.43
C PHE A 565 -16.99 -1.33 -7.24
N PRO A 566 -15.73 -1.22 -6.79
CA PRO A 566 -15.03 0.07 -6.67
C PRO A 566 -15.11 0.92 -7.94
N LEU A 567 -15.02 0.28 -9.11
CA LEU A 567 -15.09 0.96 -10.41
C LEU A 567 -16.48 1.59 -10.69
N HIS A 568 -17.56 1.05 -10.11
CA HIS A 568 -18.90 1.61 -10.24
C HIS A 568 -19.13 2.70 -9.21
N LEU A 569 -18.67 2.49 -7.97
CA LEU A 569 -18.74 3.49 -6.90
C LEU A 569 -17.96 4.75 -7.28
N SER A 570 -16.77 4.61 -7.87
CA SER A 570 -15.95 5.76 -8.31
C SER A 570 -16.64 6.61 -9.38
N LEU A 571 -17.46 6.02 -10.25
CA LEU A 571 -18.26 6.77 -11.23
C LEU A 571 -19.27 7.69 -10.52
N HIS A 572 -19.94 7.17 -9.48
CA HIS A 572 -20.90 7.94 -8.69
C HIS A 572 -20.21 8.99 -7.80
N VAL A 573 -19.04 8.68 -7.25
CA VAL A 573 -18.18 9.67 -6.56
C VAL A 573 -17.90 10.87 -7.46
N GLN A 574 -17.46 10.62 -8.69
CA GLN A 574 -17.13 11.69 -9.63
C GLN A 574 -18.37 12.49 -10.06
N TYR A 575 -19.52 11.84 -10.22
CA TYR A 575 -20.79 12.52 -10.49
C TYR A 575 -21.15 13.47 -9.34
N GLN A 576 -21.11 13.00 -8.09
CA GLN A 576 -21.45 13.84 -6.93
C GLN A 576 -20.46 15.01 -6.76
N GLN A 577 -19.16 14.78 -7.00
CA GLN A 577 -18.16 15.85 -7.00
C GLN A 577 -18.44 16.91 -8.08
N LEU A 578 -18.85 16.49 -9.29
CA LEU A 578 -19.23 17.43 -10.35
C LEU A 578 -20.47 18.23 -9.98
N VAL A 579 -21.50 17.59 -9.41
CA VAL A 579 -22.71 18.28 -8.93
C VAL A 579 -22.37 19.28 -7.84
N MET A 580 -21.53 18.90 -6.87
CA MET A 580 -21.07 19.79 -5.81
C MET A 580 -20.37 21.02 -6.38
N GLY A 581 -19.36 20.81 -7.22
CA GLY A 581 -18.61 21.91 -7.84
C GLY A 581 -19.51 22.82 -8.68
N PHE A 582 -20.41 22.23 -9.47
CA PHE A 582 -21.36 22.96 -10.30
C PHE A 582 -22.33 23.80 -9.46
N MET A 583 -22.93 23.24 -8.40
CA MET A 583 -23.84 23.98 -7.52
C MET A 583 -23.12 25.09 -6.75
N GLN A 584 -21.84 24.91 -6.40
CA GLN A 584 -21.02 25.97 -5.79
C GLN A 584 -20.89 27.18 -6.72
N ILE A 585 -20.71 26.95 -8.03
CA ILE A 585 -20.69 28.02 -9.04
C ILE A 585 -22.04 28.74 -9.09
N VAL A 586 -23.13 27.97 -9.15
CA VAL A 586 -24.50 28.53 -9.22
C VAL A 586 -24.81 29.39 -8.00
N LEU A 587 -24.42 28.96 -6.80
CA LEU A 587 -24.61 29.71 -5.55
C LEU A 587 -23.87 31.05 -5.51
N LYS A 588 -22.71 31.13 -6.18
CA LYS A 588 -21.91 32.36 -6.30
C LYS A 588 -22.36 33.25 -7.46
N SER A 589 -23.24 32.76 -8.33
CA SER A 589 -23.78 33.55 -9.45
C SER A 589 -24.87 34.52 -9.00
N GLU A 590 -25.08 35.58 -9.78
CA GLU A 590 -26.20 36.51 -9.61
C GLU A 590 -27.57 35.85 -9.83
N HIS A 591 -27.60 34.67 -10.43
CA HIS A 591 -28.82 33.94 -10.80
C HIS A 591 -29.29 32.94 -9.72
N LYS A 592 -28.62 32.81 -8.57
CA LYS A 592 -28.90 31.79 -7.56
C LYS A 592 -30.39 31.66 -7.14
N ASP A 593 -31.13 32.76 -7.19
CA ASP A 593 -32.54 32.86 -6.79
C ASP A 593 -33.53 32.80 -7.98
N SER A 594 -33.04 32.54 -9.20
CA SER A 594 -33.85 32.45 -10.42
C SER A 594 -34.90 31.34 -10.33
N PRO A 595 -36.18 31.63 -10.67
CA PRO A 595 -37.23 30.60 -10.74
C PRO A 595 -36.91 29.46 -11.71
N GLN A 596 -36.28 29.76 -12.85
CA GLN A 596 -35.91 28.77 -13.86
C GLN A 596 -34.85 27.78 -13.33
N ILE A 597 -33.90 28.28 -12.53
CA ILE A 597 -32.90 27.43 -11.88
C ILE A 597 -33.55 26.58 -10.79
N ARG A 598 -34.47 27.15 -10.01
CA ARG A 598 -35.24 26.39 -9.01
C ARG A 598 -36.07 25.28 -9.66
N GLU A 599 -36.71 25.54 -10.80
CA GLU A 599 -37.45 24.54 -11.57
C GLU A 599 -36.51 23.43 -12.09
N ALA A 600 -35.36 23.79 -12.66
CA ALA A 600 -34.34 22.82 -13.09
C ALA A 600 -33.79 21.97 -11.92
N CYS A 601 -33.81 22.51 -10.71
CA CYS A 601 -33.48 21.81 -9.47
C CYS A 601 -34.70 21.11 -8.83
N SER A 602 -35.75 20.82 -9.59
CA SER A 602 -36.96 20.13 -9.12
C SER A 602 -37.63 20.84 -7.92
N GLY A 603 -37.68 22.17 -7.96
CA GLY A 603 -38.24 23.02 -6.92
C GLY A 603 -37.31 23.33 -5.75
N LYS A 604 -36.12 22.71 -5.69
CA LYS A 604 -35.14 22.90 -4.61
C LYS A 604 -34.24 24.11 -4.87
N THR A 605 -33.71 24.72 -3.80
CA THR A 605 -32.69 25.77 -3.93
C THR A 605 -31.34 25.14 -4.34
N PRO A 606 -30.45 25.87 -5.05
CA PRO A 606 -29.11 25.36 -5.36
C PRO A 606 -28.32 24.93 -4.11
N GLY A 607 -28.54 25.62 -2.97
CA GLY A 607 -27.92 25.27 -1.69
C GLY A 607 -28.39 23.93 -1.15
N THR A 608 -29.69 23.63 -1.28
CA THR A 608 -30.25 22.33 -0.93
C THR A 608 -29.65 21.22 -1.79
N VAL A 609 -29.55 21.43 -3.10
CA VAL A 609 -28.96 20.43 -4.02
C VAL A 609 -27.48 20.20 -3.73
N LEU A 610 -26.72 21.26 -3.41
CA LEU A 610 -25.33 21.13 -2.96
C LEU A 610 -25.22 20.28 -1.69
N ASN A 611 -26.07 20.54 -0.69
CA ASN A 611 -26.06 19.79 0.56
C ASN A 611 -26.43 18.31 0.36
N GLU A 612 -27.43 18.03 -0.48
CA GLU A 612 -27.81 16.67 -0.86
C GLU A 612 -26.66 15.93 -1.55
N ALA A 613 -25.90 16.62 -2.42
CA ALA A 613 -24.74 16.04 -3.09
C ALA A 613 -23.59 15.74 -2.11
N LYS A 614 -23.35 16.61 -1.11
CA LYS A 614 -22.39 16.35 -0.01
C LYS A 614 -22.78 15.09 0.78
N ILE A 615 -24.06 14.99 1.18
CA ILE A 615 -24.61 13.83 1.91
C ILE A 615 -24.48 12.55 1.08
N MET A 616 -24.81 12.61 -0.21
CA MET A 616 -24.66 11.48 -1.14
C MET A 616 -23.20 11.05 -1.27
N LEU A 617 -22.26 12.00 -1.43
CA LEU A 617 -20.83 11.69 -1.49
C LEU A 617 -20.34 11.01 -0.21
N GLU A 618 -20.70 11.55 0.97
CA GLU A 618 -20.34 10.92 2.25
C GLU A 618 -20.93 9.51 2.38
N THR A 619 -22.19 9.33 1.96
CA THR A 619 -22.86 8.01 2.00
C THR A 619 -22.11 6.99 1.13
N ILE A 620 -21.74 7.36 -0.10
CA ILE A 620 -20.96 6.48 -0.99
C ILE A 620 -19.61 6.13 -0.34
N MET A 621 -18.94 7.10 0.28
CA MET A 621 -17.64 6.87 0.93
C MET A 621 -17.74 5.92 2.12
N ARG A 622 -18.80 6.03 2.91
CA ARG A 622 -19.08 5.10 4.01
C ARG A 622 -19.39 3.69 3.49
N LEU A 623 -20.22 3.56 2.45
CA LEU A 623 -20.50 2.26 1.83
C LEU A 623 -19.24 1.64 1.23
N TYR A 624 -18.42 2.44 0.55
CA TYR A 624 -17.11 2.01 0.04
C TYR A 624 -16.25 1.45 1.16
N TYR A 625 -16.11 2.19 2.27
CA TYR A 625 -15.32 1.77 3.43
C TYR A 625 -15.79 0.44 4.01
N THR A 626 -17.10 0.30 4.30
CA THR A 626 -17.66 -0.90 4.94
C THR A 626 -17.35 -2.18 4.17
N ARG A 627 -17.12 -2.07 2.86
CA ARG A 627 -16.94 -3.19 1.96
C ARG A 627 -15.51 -3.39 1.46
N HIS A 628 -14.81 -2.30 1.15
CA HIS A 628 -13.54 -2.32 0.40
C HIS A 628 -12.36 -1.74 1.20
N ASN A 629 -12.61 -1.11 2.35
CA ASN A 629 -11.63 -0.30 3.09
C ASN A 629 -10.98 0.77 2.18
N PHE A 630 -9.88 1.40 2.60
CA PHE A 630 -9.15 2.42 1.84
C PHE A 630 -7.69 2.05 1.55
N GLU A 631 -7.35 0.77 1.55
CA GLU A 631 -5.97 0.29 1.36
C GLU A 631 -5.51 0.22 -0.09
N PHE A 632 -6.44 0.13 -1.04
CA PHE A 632 -6.12 0.03 -2.47
C PHE A 632 -5.96 1.40 -3.11
N TYR A 633 -4.95 1.57 -3.97
CA TYR A 633 -4.75 2.76 -4.79
C TYR A 633 -6.05 3.16 -5.52
N ASP A 634 -6.67 4.26 -5.10
CA ASP A 634 -7.76 4.91 -5.82
C ASP A 634 -7.74 6.43 -5.54
N PRO A 635 -7.14 7.22 -6.46
CA PRO A 635 -7.08 8.67 -6.32
C PRO A 635 -8.44 9.34 -6.14
N TRP A 636 -9.51 8.79 -6.75
CA TRP A 636 -10.85 9.38 -6.66
C TRP A 636 -11.41 9.31 -5.24
N ILE A 637 -11.10 8.23 -4.53
CA ILE A 637 -11.47 8.04 -3.13
C ILE A 637 -10.75 9.06 -2.26
N ALA A 638 -9.44 9.24 -2.41
CA ALA A 638 -8.72 10.27 -1.65
C ALA A 638 -9.28 11.68 -1.93
N PHE A 639 -9.58 11.99 -3.19
CA PHE A 639 -10.14 13.30 -3.55
C PHE A 639 -11.53 13.51 -2.94
N ALA A 640 -12.35 12.46 -2.87
CA ALA A 640 -13.64 12.50 -2.20
C ALA A 640 -13.49 12.71 -0.69
N LEU A 641 -12.57 12.00 -0.04
CA LEU A 641 -12.27 12.14 1.38
C LEU A 641 -11.78 13.56 1.74
N THR A 642 -10.92 14.14 0.90
CA THR A 642 -10.50 15.54 1.06
C THR A 642 -11.67 16.50 0.91
N ALA A 643 -12.54 16.30 -0.10
CA ALA A 643 -13.69 17.18 -0.33
C ALA A 643 -14.70 17.14 0.83
N ILE A 644 -15.06 15.95 1.32
CA ILE A 644 -15.98 15.83 2.46
C ILE A 644 -15.33 16.29 3.77
N GLY A 645 -14.04 16.02 3.96
CA GLY A 645 -13.31 16.45 5.15
C GLY A 645 -13.25 17.97 5.25
N ASN A 646 -12.87 18.66 4.17
CA ASN A 646 -12.84 20.13 4.15
C ASN A 646 -14.24 20.73 4.30
N ALA A 647 -15.28 20.13 3.71
CA ALA A 647 -16.66 20.57 3.90
C ALA A 647 -17.09 20.48 5.37
N VAL A 648 -16.78 19.37 6.04
CA VAL A 648 -17.12 19.16 7.45
C VAL A 648 -16.33 20.09 8.38
N ILE A 649 -15.07 20.41 8.06
CA ILE A 649 -14.30 21.42 8.80
C ILE A 649 -15.02 22.78 8.76
N ALA A 650 -15.51 23.19 7.59
CA ALA A 650 -16.28 24.42 7.46
C ALA A 650 -17.59 24.35 8.26
N ASP A 651 -18.34 23.25 8.16
CA ASP A 651 -19.62 23.07 8.87
C ASP A 651 -19.42 23.08 10.41
N LEU A 652 -18.31 22.51 10.92
CA LEU A 652 -17.92 22.55 12.34
C LEU A 652 -17.40 23.93 12.79
N ALA A 653 -16.88 24.75 11.87
CA ALA A 653 -16.47 26.11 12.15
C ALA A 653 -17.69 27.04 12.32
N GLU A 654 -18.71 26.86 11.46
CA GLU A 654 -19.94 27.65 11.48
C GLU A 654 -20.90 27.24 12.63
N GLY A 655 -20.93 25.95 12.99
CA GLY A 655 -21.90 25.37 13.92
C GLY A 655 -21.54 25.39 15.42
N SER A 656 -21.13 26.53 15.99
CA SER A 656 -20.71 26.60 17.41
C SER A 656 -21.78 26.12 18.40
N ASP A 657 -23.08 26.20 18.06
CA ASP A 657 -24.23 25.82 18.92
C ASP A 657 -25.10 24.65 18.40
N GLY A 658 -24.62 23.91 17.37
CA GLY A 658 -25.41 22.84 16.72
C GLY A 658 -25.59 21.55 17.54
N ASP A 659 -26.60 20.75 17.15
CA ASP A 659 -26.96 19.43 17.71
C ASP A 659 -25.72 18.54 17.92
N LEU A 660 -25.57 18.03 19.14
CA LEU A 660 -24.46 17.16 19.56
C LEU A 660 -24.34 15.91 18.68
N GLN A 661 -25.45 15.37 18.18
CA GLN A 661 -25.44 14.18 17.30
C GLN A 661 -24.88 14.51 15.92
N ILE A 662 -25.22 15.69 15.37
CA ILE A 662 -24.68 16.15 14.08
C ILE A 662 -23.18 16.43 14.21
N LYS A 663 -22.75 17.09 15.29
CA LYS A 663 -21.33 17.32 15.58
C LYS A 663 -20.55 16.00 15.71
N ALA A 664 -21.12 15.00 16.36
CA ALA A 664 -20.51 13.68 16.47
C ALA A 664 -20.42 12.99 15.09
N GLY A 665 -21.47 13.09 14.26
CA GLY A 665 -21.48 12.61 12.88
C GLY A 665 -20.38 13.24 12.03
N HIS A 666 -20.23 14.56 12.11
CA HIS A 666 -19.16 15.32 11.45
C HIS A 666 -17.76 14.86 11.91
N ARG A 667 -17.54 14.70 13.23
CA ARG A 667 -16.27 14.17 13.76
C ARG A 667 -15.97 12.76 13.27
N SER A 668 -16.98 11.88 13.15
CA SER A 668 -16.83 10.56 12.52
C SER A 668 -16.34 10.68 11.07
N THR A 669 -16.86 11.65 10.31
CA THR A 669 -16.43 11.91 8.93
C THR A 669 -14.99 12.39 8.84
N LEU A 670 -14.54 13.26 9.75
CA LEU A 670 -13.14 13.69 9.80
C LEU A 670 -12.19 12.53 10.08
N ILE A 671 -12.55 11.65 11.01
CA ILE A 671 -11.76 10.46 11.33
C ILE A 671 -11.70 9.51 10.12
N LEU A 672 -12.85 9.24 9.49
CA LEU A 672 -12.93 8.41 8.29
C LEU A 672 -12.06 8.96 7.15
N ALA A 673 -12.11 10.28 6.92
CA ALA A 673 -11.33 10.95 5.90
C ALA A 673 -9.83 10.91 6.20
N ALA A 674 -9.42 11.23 7.43
CA ALA A 674 -8.02 11.21 7.82
C ALA A 674 -7.40 9.80 7.79
N GLN A 675 -8.14 8.79 8.28
CA GLN A 675 -7.72 7.39 8.19
C GLN A 675 -7.62 6.93 6.73
N GLY A 676 -8.61 7.24 5.89
CA GLY A 676 -8.60 6.85 4.50
C GLY A 676 -7.47 7.49 3.71
N LEU A 677 -7.20 8.78 3.91
CA LEU A 677 -6.06 9.47 3.31
C LEU A 677 -4.71 8.90 3.77
N SER A 678 -4.61 8.51 5.05
CA SER A 678 -3.42 7.83 5.60
C SER A 678 -3.19 6.45 4.96
N LYS A 679 -4.26 5.66 4.75
CA LYS A 679 -4.18 4.38 4.03
C LYS A 679 -3.82 4.56 2.55
N GLN A 680 -4.42 5.55 1.87
CA GLN A 680 -4.07 5.89 0.50
C GLN A 680 -2.63 6.40 0.35
N ALA A 681 -2.09 7.10 1.36
CA ALA A 681 -0.70 7.61 1.37
C ALA A 681 0.38 6.51 1.30
N GLN A 682 0.02 5.27 1.62
CA GLN A 682 0.90 4.11 1.44
C GLN A 682 1.08 3.73 -0.04
N ASN A 683 0.19 4.19 -0.91
CA ASN A 683 0.19 3.84 -2.33
C ASN A 683 0.82 4.91 -3.22
N TYR A 684 0.63 6.20 -2.91
CA TYR A 684 1.11 7.32 -3.74
C TYR A 684 1.25 8.62 -2.94
N HIS A 685 2.11 9.51 -3.42
CA HIS A 685 2.56 10.67 -2.65
C HIS A 685 1.46 11.69 -2.35
N VAL A 686 0.64 12.04 -3.33
CA VAL A 686 -0.34 13.13 -3.20
C VAL A 686 -1.29 12.89 -2.03
N SER A 687 -1.69 11.64 -1.76
CA SER A 687 -2.55 11.36 -0.62
C SER A 687 -1.92 11.71 0.72
N ARG A 688 -0.59 11.60 0.86
CA ARG A 688 0.12 12.04 2.08
C ARG A 688 -0.01 13.56 2.25
N LEU A 689 0.17 14.31 1.17
CA LEU A 689 0.02 15.77 1.17
C LEU A 689 -1.40 16.20 1.51
N LEU A 690 -2.40 15.49 0.97
CA LEU A 690 -3.81 15.71 1.30
C LEU A 690 -4.13 15.39 2.76
N ALA A 691 -3.55 14.33 3.33
CA ALA A 691 -3.70 14.00 4.74
C ALA A 691 -3.13 15.10 5.65
N ILE A 692 -1.94 15.63 5.31
CA ILE A 692 -1.31 16.75 6.02
C ILE A 692 -2.19 18.00 5.93
N GLN A 693 -2.64 18.37 4.74
CA GLN A 693 -3.50 19.54 4.54
C GLN A 693 -4.77 19.43 5.39
N LEU A 694 -5.44 18.27 5.34
CA LEU A 694 -6.69 18.06 6.06
C LEU A 694 -6.47 18.16 7.57
N GLN A 695 -5.45 17.48 8.12
CA GLN A 695 -5.15 17.54 9.56
C GLN A 695 -4.77 18.97 10.03
N LYS A 696 -4.01 19.72 9.22
CA LYS A 696 -3.65 21.12 9.55
C LYS A 696 -4.83 22.08 9.55
N ALA A 697 -5.87 21.80 8.77
CA ALA A 697 -7.07 22.63 8.69
C ALA A 697 -8.03 22.41 9.88
N MET A 698 -7.83 21.36 10.69
CA MET A 698 -8.69 21.05 11.84
C MET A 698 -8.41 21.98 13.03
N LYS A 699 -9.45 22.24 13.83
CA LYS A 699 -9.27 22.85 15.16
C LYS A 699 -8.47 21.90 16.07
N PRO A 700 -7.71 22.41 17.06
CA PRO A 700 -6.87 21.57 17.93
C PRO A 700 -7.64 20.41 18.60
N GLU A 701 -8.88 20.66 19.03
CA GLU A 701 -9.75 19.65 19.65
C GLU A 701 -10.15 18.51 18.69
N ASP A 702 -10.47 18.84 17.45
CA ASP A 702 -10.84 17.85 16.43
C ASP A 702 -9.60 17.10 15.92
N LEU A 703 -8.46 17.78 15.80
CA LEU A 703 -7.18 17.17 15.46
C LEU A 703 -6.75 16.15 16.52
N GLN A 704 -6.85 16.51 17.80
CA GLN A 704 -6.54 15.59 18.91
C GLN A 704 -7.41 14.34 18.84
N LEU A 705 -8.72 14.49 18.61
CA LEU A 705 -9.63 13.37 18.43
C LEU A 705 -9.23 12.49 17.24
N VAL A 706 -8.93 13.09 16.08
CA VAL A 706 -8.50 12.35 14.89
C VAL A 706 -7.21 11.57 15.15
N GLN A 707 -6.24 12.15 15.87
CA GLN A 707 -4.97 11.52 16.20
C GLN A 707 -5.10 10.32 17.15
N THR A 708 -6.22 10.16 17.86
CA THR A 708 -6.50 8.91 18.61
C THR A 708 -6.83 7.72 17.70
N HIS A 709 -7.17 7.95 16.43
CA HIS A 709 -7.62 6.94 15.48
C HIS A 709 -6.69 6.77 14.27
N THR A 710 -5.82 7.75 13.99
CA THR A 710 -4.84 7.70 12.89
C THR A 710 -3.54 8.36 13.30
N VAL A 711 -2.43 7.90 12.72
CA VAL A 711 -1.11 8.51 12.93
C VAL A 711 -1.12 9.96 12.43
N ALA A 712 -0.41 10.83 13.15
CA ALA A 712 -0.19 12.22 12.76
C ALA A 712 0.52 12.29 11.40
N SER A 713 -0.11 12.96 10.44
CA SER A 713 0.45 13.10 9.09
C SER A 713 1.49 14.21 9.08
N HIS A 714 2.76 13.86 8.82
CA HIS A 714 3.85 14.81 8.70
C HIS A 714 4.80 14.44 7.55
N VAL A 715 5.59 15.43 7.12
CA VAL A 715 6.76 15.24 6.26
C VAL A 715 7.98 15.22 7.17
N GLU A 716 8.86 14.24 7.01
CA GLU A 716 10.13 14.22 7.74
C GLU A 716 11.04 15.35 7.21
N ASP A 717 11.81 15.99 8.08
CA ASP A 717 12.60 17.18 7.73
C ASP A 717 13.61 16.91 6.59
N ASP A 718 14.13 15.70 6.51
CA ASP A 718 15.06 15.23 5.47
C ASP A 718 14.36 14.93 4.13
N GLU A 719 13.06 14.61 4.15
CA GLU A 719 12.25 14.40 2.95
C GLU A 719 11.68 15.70 2.39
N GLN A 720 11.57 16.74 3.22
CA GLN A 720 10.90 17.99 2.86
C GLN A 720 11.57 18.71 1.68
N ALA A 721 12.90 18.75 1.65
CA ALA A 721 13.65 19.34 0.55
C ALA A 721 13.44 18.56 -0.77
N LEU A 722 13.43 17.22 -0.71
CA LEU A 722 13.23 16.35 -1.87
C LEU A 722 11.79 16.45 -2.41
N ILE A 723 10.80 16.54 -1.53
CA ILE A 723 9.40 16.74 -1.92
C ILE A 723 9.23 18.11 -2.57
N ALA A 724 9.82 19.17 -2.00
CA ALA A 724 9.76 20.51 -2.58
C ALA A 724 10.45 20.57 -3.96
N GLU A 725 11.55 19.84 -4.15
CA GLU A 725 12.25 19.75 -5.44
C GLU A 725 11.45 18.97 -6.49
N HIS A 726 10.75 17.91 -6.10
CA HIS A 726 10.15 16.94 -7.02
C HIS A 726 8.62 16.98 -7.14
N SER A 727 7.91 17.71 -6.27
CA SER A 727 6.44 17.81 -6.24
C SER A 727 5.97 19.27 -6.28
N ASP A 728 5.88 19.85 -7.48
CA ASP A 728 5.35 21.20 -7.73
C ASP A 728 3.92 21.16 -8.28
N SER A 729 2.97 20.74 -7.44
CA SER A 729 1.60 20.48 -7.88
C SER A 729 0.75 21.75 -8.02
N LEU A 730 0.23 21.99 -9.23
CA LEU A 730 -0.68 23.11 -9.53
C LEU A 730 -2.15 22.77 -9.30
N TRP A 731 -2.45 21.65 -8.66
CA TRP A 731 -3.81 21.17 -8.51
C TRP A 731 -4.58 21.97 -7.44
N PRO A 732 -5.72 22.61 -7.78
CA PRO A 732 -6.58 23.27 -6.81
C PRO A 732 -7.29 22.22 -5.94
N ILE A 733 -7.12 22.30 -4.61
CA ILE A 733 -7.68 21.27 -3.72
C ILE A 733 -9.22 21.33 -3.69
N PRO A 734 -9.92 20.20 -3.92
CA PRO A 734 -11.37 20.14 -3.83
C PRO A 734 -11.89 20.57 -2.45
N GLY A 735 -12.93 21.41 -2.46
CA GLY A 735 -13.57 21.93 -1.24
C GLY A 735 -12.91 23.18 -0.65
N LEU A 736 -11.71 23.56 -1.11
CA LEU A 736 -11.05 24.81 -0.69
C LEU A 736 -11.16 25.94 -1.73
N ALA A 737 -11.28 25.60 -3.01
CA ALA A 737 -11.42 26.56 -4.10
C ALA A 737 -12.75 26.36 -4.82
N ALA A 738 -13.48 27.43 -5.12
CA ALA A 738 -14.51 27.34 -6.13
C ALA A 738 -13.91 27.46 -7.54
N MET A 739 -14.50 26.80 -8.52
CA MET A 739 -14.05 26.80 -9.91
C MET A 739 -14.02 28.19 -10.57
N ASN A 740 -14.72 29.17 -10.01
CA ASN A 740 -14.77 30.54 -10.51
C ASN A 740 -13.84 31.50 -9.74
N GLU A 741 -13.01 30.98 -8.84
CA GLU A 741 -12.02 31.75 -8.07
C GLU A 741 -10.61 31.50 -8.60
N ASP A 742 -9.71 32.45 -8.34
CA ASP A 742 -8.28 32.24 -8.60
C ASP A 742 -7.77 31.09 -7.69
N PRO A 743 -7.33 29.95 -8.27
CA PRO A 743 -6.91 28.82 -7.49
C PRO A 743 -5.53 29.00 -6.85
N GLU A 744 -4.77 30.08 -7.14
CA GLU A 744 -3.37 30.21 -6.67
C GLU A 744 -3.23 29.87 -5.17
N ARG A 745 -4.03 30.45 -4.27
CA ARG A 745 -3.91 30.21 -2.82
C ARG A 745 -4.31 28.80 -2.37
N THR A 746 -5.07 28.09 -3.19
CA THR A 746 -5.66 26.79 -2.87
C THR A 746 -4.99 25.64 -3.64
N ARG A 747 -3.93 25.95 -4.41
CA ARG A 747 -3.08 24.94 -5.03
C ARG A 747 -2.31 24.16 -3.98
N LEU A 748 -2.21 22.85 -4.21
CA LEU A 748 -1.52 21.92 -3.32
C LEU A 748 -0.10 22.39 -2.97
N LYS A 749 0.68 22.88 -3.94
CA LYS A 749 2.04 23.41 -3.69
C LYS A 749 2.08 24.57 -2.69
N ASN A 750 1.11 25.48 -2.73
CA ASN A 750 1.14 26.70 -1.91
C ASN A 750 0.69 26.43 -0.48
N LEU A 751 -0.16 25.42 -0.30
CA LEU A 751 -0.57 24.92 1.01
C LEU A 751 0.55 24.13 1.71
N ILE A 752 1.52 23.63 0.95
CA ILE A 752 2.74 22.99 1.46
C ILE A 752 3.84 24.05 1.68
N ALA A 753 3.96 25.06 0.82
CA ALA A 753 4.95 26.14 0.98
C ALA A 753 4.71 27.00 2.24
N GLY A 754 3.46 27.11 2.73
CA GLY A 754 3.17 27.69 4.06
C GLY A 754 3.81 26.95 5.24
N VAL A 755 4.49 25.83 5.01
CA VAL A 755 5.39 25.17 5.98
C VAL A 755 6.69 25.97 6.17
N GLN A 756 7.13 26.78 5.20
CA GLN A 756 8.40 27.53 5.27
C GLN A 756 8.32 28.81 6.11
N ASP A 757 7.14 29.44 6.22
CA ASP A 757 6.99 30.77 6.87
C ASP A 757 6.63 30.72 8.36
N LEU A 758 6.19 29.57 8.89
CA LEU A 758 5.76 29.45 10.28
C LEU A 758 6.89 29.11 11.27
N ASP A 759 8.02 28.56 10.81
CA ASP A 759 9.19 28.29 11.67
C ASP A 759 10.16 29.48 11.78
N LEU A 760 9.99 30.51 10.95
CA LEU A 760 10.82 31.72 10.97
C LEU A 760 10.24 32.87 11.80
N GLN A 761 9.03 32.71 12.35
CA GLN A 761 8.41 33.71 13.25
C GLN A 761 8.47 33.32 14.74
N SER A 762 9.06 32.17 15.07
CA SER A 762 9.24 31.70 16.45
C SER A 762 10.71 31.55 16.88
N ALA A 763 11.65 32.18 16.17
CA ALA A 763 13.07 32.24 16.53
C ALA A 763 13.50 33.63 17.04
#